data_AF-A0AAJ2R460-F1
#
_entry.id   AF-A0AAJ2R460-F1
#
_cell.length_a   1.000
_cell.length_b   1.000
_cell.length_c   1.000
_cell.angle_alpha   90.00
_cell.angle_beta   90.00
_cell.angle_gamma   90.00
#
_symmetry.space_group_name_H-M   'P 1'
#
loop_
_entity.id
_entity.type
_entity.pdbx_description
1 polymer ?
#
loop_
_entity_poly.entity_id
_entity_poly.type
_entity_poly.pdbx_seq_one_letter_code
_entity_poly.pdbx_strand_id
1 'polypeptide(L)'
;MTDLFDTTARRGLRSVALALALAGSLGLAWGQEGATDVPQFIPRMNVDSRVQPQDTPREFLASRSQAAATEVTPLRVELGAWKEYRAASAPAGGAMQVGAQRLSAQTATVDALASQLQWSTTASGARVAAVSVRSEGAYGIRLGVEMNQLPGNALLRVYAQQNRAGAYEIAGQRILQVLQANLDAGDTGTDGRTWWTPDTGGDEVTLEIELPPGVPADTLRIAIPRVMHVHENLSLPLEGEMQFSAQLNESLPCQLDSTCYDAYSSQRNAVARMLYIKDGMGYVCSGTLLNDTASSGTPYFVTANHCISSQTVASTLETSWFYRTPSCNSRTLSSGNKVLRNGATLLYATATYDGALMRLNDTPPAGAVFSGWTTQTLTSGASVVGIHHPRGDLQKISFGTVYGSVACEPSSEGTMLCSNDSKGNGGFNLVTWNQGLTQPGSSGSGLFLQGRLAGTLYGGDDQTCSASGGTSIYGRFDLLYPALQKWLAASATTARSPVYRFYNAHTGAHFYTGSVAERDYVIAKLPEFQYENVAFYASAQPQQDLSPVFRFYNQDSGAHYYTISESVRDYVHQTFARFIYEGPTWYAQKNAVAGSVPVYQFYNLDSGAHFYTANASERDYVIATFARFRNEGIAYYVWPSQ
;
A
#
# COMPACT_ATOMS: atom_id res chain seq x y z
N MET A 1 36.42 42.69 39.02
CA MET A 1 36.88 43.13 40.35
C MET A 1 36.34 42.09 41.31
N THR A 2 37.14 41.06 41.60
CA THR A 2 37.98 40.92 42.82
C THR A 2 37.09 40.67 44.05
N ASP A 3 36.98 39.42 44.53
CA ASP A 3 37.91 38.74 45.47
C ASP A 3 37.66 39.17 46.94
N LEU A 4 37.80 38.37 48.02
CA LEU A 4 38.01 36.93 48.23
C LEU A 4 37.78 36.59 49.74
N PHE A 5 37.55 35.30 50.06
CA PHE A 5 37.78 34.56 51.34
C PHE A 5 37.29 35.02 52.74
N ASP A 6 36.61 34.11 53.46
CA ASP A 6 37.00 33.59 54.81
C ASP A 6 36.25 32.26 55.14
N THR A 7 36.87 31.07 55.03
CA THR A 7 37.44 30.14 56.05
C THR A 7 36.52 29.20 56.91
N THR A 8 36.59 27.89 56.61
CA THR A 8 36.61 26.70 57.53
C THR A 8 35.37 26.36 58.43
N ALA A 9 35.06 25.11 58.84
CA ALA A 9 35.86 23.86 58.94
C ALA A 9 35.08 22.50 58.90
N ARG A 10 35.63 21.54 58.13
CA ARG A 10 35.93 20.09 58.42
C ARG A 10 34.90 19.01 58.89
N ARG A 11 35.05 17.85 58.21
CA ARG A 11 34.70 16.40 58.49
C ARG A 11 33.34 15.90 57.95
N GLY A 12 33.26 14.79 57.18
CA GLY A 12 34.31 13.92 56.60
C GLY A 12 33.78 12.70 55.80
N LEU A 13 34.71 11.91 55.21
CA LEU A 13 34.53 10.69 54.37
C LEU A 13 33.91 10.91 52.97
N ARG A 14 34.67 10.72 51.85
CA ARG A 14 34.98 9.46 51.12
C ARG A 14 33.71 8.75 50.60
N SER A 15 33.56 8.30 49.34
CA SER A 15 34.34 8.34 48.08
C SER A 15 33.40 7.77 46.98
N VAL A 16 33.45 8.06 45.67
CA VAL A 16 34.25 8.93 44.78
C VAL A 16 33.35 9.23 43.54
N ALA A 17 33.57 10.35 42.82
CA ALA A 17 32.93 10.62 41.52
C ALA A 17 33.98 11.11 40.52
N LEU A 18 34.07 10.49 39.34
CA LEU A 18 34.97 10.89 38.26
C LEU A 18 34.14 11.40 37.08
N ALA A 19 34.24 12.70 36.79
CA ALA A 19 33.62 13.30 35.62
C ALA A 19 34.44 12.96 34.36
N LEU A 20 33.76 12.64 33.27
CA LEU A 20 34.34 12.50 31.94
C LEU A 20 33.75 13.56 31.02
N ALA A 21 34.61 14.44 30.50
CA ALA A 21 34.21 15.52 29.61
C ALA A 21 33.95 14.97 28.20
N LEU A 22 32.83 15.37 27.61
CA LEU A 22 32.47 15.08 26.22
C LEU A 22 33.00 16.19 25.30
N ALA A 23 33.96 15.86 24.43
CA ALA A 23 34.31 16.68 23.28
C ALA A 23 34.91 15.86 22.12
N GLY A 24 34.18 15.80 21.01
CA GLY A 24 34.76 15.79 19.66
C GLY A 24 35.44 14.52 19.13
N SER A 25 34.66 13.62 18.54
CA SER A 25 34.94 13.07 17.19
C SER A 25 33.78 12.21 16.68
N LEU A 26 33.00 12.74 15.72
CA LEU A 26 31.96 11.97 15.01
C LEU A 26 32.63 11.13 13.91
N GLY A 27 33.14 9.97 14.29
CA GLY A 27 33.46 8.90 13.33
C GLY A 27 32.19 8.10 13.01
N LEU A 28 31.82 8.05 11.73
CA LEU A 28 30.71 7.22 11.22
C LEU A 28 31.07 5.74 11.32
N ALA A 29 30.79 5.11 12.45
CA ALA A 29 30.90 3.66 12.60
C ALA A 29 29.65 2.98 12.04
N TRP A 30 29.81 2.29 10.90
CA TRP A 30 28.80 1.39 10.38
C TRP A 30 28.76 0.16 11.29
N GLY A 31 27.63 -0.06 11.98
CA GLY A 31 27.44 -1.24 12.80
C GLY A 31 27.34 -2.48 11.93
N GLN A 32 28.35 -3.35 11.97
CA GLN A 32 28.20 -4.72 11.48
C GLN A 32 27.37 -5.51 12.51
N GLU A 33 26.07 -5.69 12.23
CA GLU A 33 25.30 -6.74 12.86
C GLU A 33 25.73 -8.08 12.25
N GLY A 34 26.66 -8.77 12.93
CA GLY A 34 27.11 -10.09 12.53
C GLY A 34 26.03 -11.16 12.72
N ALA A 35 25.97 -12.12 11.81
CA ALA A 35 25.00 -13.22 11.83
C ALA A 35 25.26 -14.24 12.96
N THR A 36 24.95 -13.89 14.22
CA THR A 36 25.17 -14.76 15.40
C THR A 36 23.96 -15.09 16.25
N ASP A 37 22.81 -14.41 16.11
CA ASP A 37 21.58 -14.72 16.88
C ASP A 37 20.48 -15.34 15.99
N VAL A 38 20.64 -16.64 15.68
CA VAL A 38 19.52 -17.48 15.23
C VAL A 38 18.73 -17.94 16.47
N PRO A 39 17.42 -17.63 16.60
CA PRO A 39 16.64 -18.02 17.77
C PRO A 39 16.63 -19.55 17.97
N GLN A 40 17.17 -20.03 19.10
CA GLN A 40 17.43 -21.47 19.32
C GLN A 40 16.18 -22.35 19.44
N PHE A 41 14.97 -21.78 19.49
CA PHE A 41 13.73 -22.53 19.34
C PHE A 41 12.62 -21.66 18.74
N ILE A 42 12.20 -22.00 17.52
CA ILE A 42 11.02 -21.40 16.89
C ILE A 42 9.91 -22.46 16.96
N PRO A 43 8.81 -22.21 17.70
CA PRO A 43 7.71 -23.17 17.80
C PRO A 43 7.17 -23.49 16.41
N ARG A 44 6.95 -24.79 16.12
CA ARG A 44 6.26 -25.20 14.89
C ARG A 44 4.81 -24.75 14.95
N MET A 45 4.49 -23.77 14.12
CA MET A 45 3.16 -23.19 13.97
C MET A 45 2.70 -23.43 12.52
N ASN A 46 1.43 -23.73 12.38
CA ASN A 46 0.74 -23.87 11.11
C ASN A 46 -0.52 -23.02 11.18
N VAL A 47 -0.73 -22.15 10.19
CA VAL A 47 -1.99 -21.43 9.99
C VAL A 47 -2.64 -21.96 8.72
N ASP A 48 -3.97 -22.08 8.74
CA ASP A 48 -4.76 -22.51 7.59
C ASP A 48 -5.15 -21.34 6.70
N SER A 49 -5.42 -21.62 5.43
CA SER A 49 -5.83 -20.61 4.46
C SER A 49 -7.27 -20.14 4.68
N ARG A 50 -7.52 -18.84 4.48
CA ARG A 50 -8.85 -18.22 4.50
C ARG A 50 -9.20 -17.71 3.10
N VAL A 51 -10.41 -17.99 2.61
CA VAL A 51 -10.89 -17.44 1.33
C VAL A 51 -11.57 -16.09 1.57
N GLN A 52 -11.30 -15.09 0.73
CA GLN A 52 -12.04 -13.83 0.76
C GLN A 52 -13.48 -14.04 0.27
N PRO A 53 -14.51 -13.65 1.05
CA PRO A 53 -15.92 -13.89 0.72
C PRO A 53 -16.36 -13.36 -0.66
N GLN A 54 -17.33 -14.04 -1.29
CA GLN A 54 -17.81 -13.72 -2.64
C GLN A 54 -18.66 -12.43 -2.72
N ASP A 55 -19.21 -12.01 -1.58
CA ASP A 55 -20.00 -10.80 -1.37
C ASP A 55 -19.15 -9.55 -1.07
N THR A 56 -17.82 -9.69 -0.97
CA THR A 56 -16.87 -8.57 -0.79
C THR A 56 -17.11 -7.48 -1.84
N PRO A 57 -17.54 -6.26 -1.45
CA PRO A 57 -17.70 -5.18 -2.41
C PRO A 57 -16.36 -4.74 -2.98
N ARG A 58 -16.40 -4.18 -4.17
CA ARG A 58 -15.26 -3.41 -4.69
C ARG A 58 -15.26 -2.09 -3.96
N GLU A 59 -14.19 -1.81 -3.21
CA GLU A 59 -14.02 -0.53 -2.51
C GLU A 59 -13.99 0.68 -3.45
N PHE A 60 -13.71 0.42 -4.74
CA PHE A 60 -13.84 1.38 -5.83
C PHE A 60 -14.83 0.84 -6.86
N LEU A 61 -15.96 1.53 -6.97
CA LEU A 61 -16.77 1.46 -8.18
C LEU A 61 -15.99 2.17 -9.30
N ALA A 62 -16.00 1.61 -10.51
CA ALA A 62 -15.73 2.44 -11.69
C ALA A 62 -16.73 3.61 -11.66
N SER A 63 -16.30 4.82 -12.02
CA SER A 63 -17.16 6.00 -11.90
C SER A 63 -18.51 5.68 -12.55
N ARG A 64 -19.60 5.70 -11.75
CA ARG A 64 -20.94 5.48 -12.30
C ARG A 64 -21.11 6.57 -13.32
N SER A 65 -21.28 6.19 -14.59
CA SER A 65 -21.27 7.11 -15.72
C SER A 65 -22.05 8.37 -15.36
N GLN A 66 -21.35 9.46 -15.06
CA GLN A 66 -22.01 10.73 -14.82
C GLN A 66 -22.61 11.12 -16.17
N ALA A 67 -23.91 10.87 -16.33
CA ALA A 67 -24.67 11.16 -17.54
C ALA A 67 -24.74 12.66 -17.86
N ALA A 68 -24.14 13.49 -17.00
CA ALA A 68 -23.92 14.92 -17.15
C ALA A 68 -22.48 15.32 -16.72
N ALA A 69 -21.48 14.46 -16.92
CA ALA A 69 -20.09 14.83 -16.71
C ALA A 69 -19.73 16.01 -17.63
N THR A 70 -19.40 17.17 -17.05
CA THR A 70 -18.96 18.34 -17.83
C THR A 70 -17.86 17.93 -18.80
N GLU A 71 -17.91 18.43 -20.03
CA GLU A 71 -16.85 18.26 -21.01
C GLU A 71 -15.66 19.12 -20.55
N VAL A 72 -14.54 18.47 -20.24
CA VAL A 72 -13.33 19.14 -19.73
C VAL A 72 -12.27 19.04 -20.81
N THR A 73 -11.85 20.18 -21.36
CA THR A 73 -10.70 20.25 -22.27
C THR A 73 -9.42 20.04 -21.45
N PRO A 74 -8.66 18.95 -21.67
CA PRO A 74 -7.43 18.71 -20.93
C PRO A 74 -6.29 19.57 -21.49
N LEU A 75 -5.39 20.02 -20.61
CA LEU A 75 -4.04 20.41 -21.00
C LEU A 75 -3.36 19.20 -21.67
N ARG A 76 -2.97 19.33 -22.95
CA ARG A 76 -2.26 18.28 -23.68
C ARG A 76 -0.75 18.41 -23.44
N VAL A 77 -0.12 17.31 -23.01
CA VAL A 77 1.33 17.17 -22.84
C VAL A 77 1.79 16.01 -23.71
N GLU A 78 2.52 16.32 -24.78
CA GLU A 78 2.99 15.33 -25.76
C GLU A 78 4.50 15.11 -25.58
N LEU A 79 4.90 13.97 -25.02
CA LEU A 79 6.32 13.62 -24.83
C LEU A 79 6.95 13.03 -26.11
N GLY A 80 6.12 12.63 -27.09
CA GLY A 80 6.54 11.99 -28.35
C GLY A 80 7.29 10.66 -28.19
N ALA A 81 7.65 10.04 -29.31
CA ALA A 81 8.37 8.77 -29.35
C ALA A 81 9.62 8.76 -28.46
N TRP A 82 9.78 7.71 -27.66
CA TRP A 82 10.94 7.57 -26.78
C TRP A 82 12.15 7.01 -27.55
N LYS A 83 13.01 7.92 -28.03
CA LYS A 83 14.11 7.60 -28.96
C LYS A 83 15.43 7.14 -28.31
N GLU A 84 15.56 7.31 -26.99
CA GLU A 84 16.86 7.24 -26.30
C GLU A 84 17.11 5.92 -25.56
N TYR A 85 16.11 5.05 -25.40
CA TYR A 85 16.31 3.78 -24.69
C TYR A 85 16.98 2.73 -25.57
N ARG A 86 18.32 2.74 -25.57
CA ARG A 86 19.12 1.55 -25.92
C ARG A 86 19.62 0.89 -24.64
N ALA A 87 19.12 -0.31 -24.39
CA ALA A 87 19.67 -1.32 -23.49
C ALA A 87 19.88 -0.92 -22.02
N ALA A 88 18.92 -1.29 -21.16
CA ALA A 88 19.22 -1.81 -19.82
C ALA A 88 18.04 -2.61 -19.24
N SER A 89 17.64 -3.72 -19.88
CA SER A 89 17.01 -4.85 -19.17
C SER A 89 18.07 -5.56 -18.32
N ALA A 90 18.79 -4.79 -17.49
CA ALA A 90 19.94 -5.19 -16.72
C ALA A 90 19.53 -5.27 -15.25
N PRO A 91 19.58 -6.46 -14.62
CA PRO A 91 19.27 -6.58 -13.21
C PRO A 91 20.37 -5.91 -12.38
N ALA A 92 20.08 -4.75 -11.81
CA ALA A 92 20.89 -4.14 -10.76
C ALA A 92 20.55 -4.80 -9.41
N GLY A 93 20.88 -6.09 -9.27
CA GLY A 93 20.76 -6.83 -8.00
C GLY A 93 19.36 -7.06 -7.46
N GLY A 94 18.46 -7.53 -8.32
CA GLY A 94 17.09 -7.91 -7.95
C GLY A 94 16.02 -7.04 -8.60
N ALA A 95 14.78 -7.54 -8.57
CA ALA A 95 13.60 -7.03 -9.27
C ALA A 95 13.74 -6.90 -10.80
N MET A 96 12.64 -7.05 -11.54
CA MET A 96 12.64 -6.80 -13.00
C MET A 96 12.15 -5.38 -13.27
N GLN A 97 12.97 -4.55 -13.92
CA GLN A 97 12.53 -3.27 -14.44
C GLN A 97 11.67 -3.46 -15.70
N VAL A 98 10.53 -2.76 -15.76
CA VAL A 98 9.54 -2.82 -16.86
C VAL A 98 9.15 -1.44 -17.41
N GLY A 99 9.53 -0.39 -16.69
CA GLY A 99 9.22 0.99 -17.05
C GLY A 99 10.31 1.95 -16.61
N ALA A 100 10.37 3.09 -17.27
CA ALA A 100 11.41 4.09 -17.08
C ALA A 100 10.85 5.50 -16.92
N GLN A 101 11.59 6.33 -16.22
CA GLN A 101 11.26 7.74 -16.03
C GLN A 101 11.48 8.53 -17.33
N ARG A 102 10.45 9.30 -17.70
CA ARG A 102 10.54 10.43 -18.63
C ARG A 102 10.24 11.72 -17.87
N LEU A 103 10.80 12.84 -18.34
CA LEU A 103 10.59 14.16 -17.76
C LEU A 103 9.60 14.97 -18.61
N SER A 104 8.73 15.72 -17.95
CA SER A 104 7.84 16.69 -18.61
C SER A 104 8.25 18.11 -18.23
N ALA A 105 8.89 18.83 -19.17
CA ALA A 105 9.25 20.23 -18.97
C ALA A 105 8.02 21.15 -18.83
N GLN A 106 6.94 20.84 -19.55
CA GLN A 106 5.70 21.63 -19.58
C GLN A 106 4.96 21.63 -18.24
N THR A 107 5.13 20.58 -17.43
CA THR A 107 4.48 20.39 -16.13
C THR A 107 5.48 20.23 -14.99
N ALA A 108 6.74 20.65 -15.20
CA ALA A 108 7.86 20.43 -14.28
C ALA A 108 7.73 21.17 -12.94
N THR A 109 7.01 22.30 -12.90
CA THR A 109 6.84 23.11 -11.70
C THR A 109 5.37 23.43 -11.47
N VAL A 110 5.04 23.79 -10.23
CA VAL A 110 3.68 24.17 -9.82
C VAL A 110 3.16 25.32 -10.68
N ASP A 111 3.97 26.36 -10.89
CA ASP A 111 3.54 27.55 -11.63
C ASP A 111 3.42 27.26 -13.14
N ALA A 112 4.27 26.38 -13.69
CA ALA A 112 4.18 25.95 -15.09
C ALA A 112 2.88 25.16 -15.34
N LEU A 113 2.51 24.23 -14.47
CA LEU A 113 1.25 23.49 -14.60
C LEU A 113 0.03 24.39 -14.32
N ALA A 114 0.03 25.13 -13.21
CA ALA A 114 -1.11 25.95 -12.78
C ALA A 114 -1.50 27.03 -13.80
N SER A 115 -0.51 27.65 -14.48
CA SER A 115 -0.77 28.66 -15.52
C SER A 115 -1.36 28.09 -16.83
N GLN A 116 -1.36 26.77 -17.01
CA GLN A 116 -1.87 26.09 -18.20
C GLN A 116 -3.17 25.29 -17.97
N LEU A 117 -3.60 25.08 -16.71
CA LEU A 117 -4.83 24.36 -16.39
C LEU A 117 -6.07 25.17 -16.77
N GLN A 118 -6.93 24.60 -17.62
CA GLN A 118 -8.19 25.20 -18.04
C GLN A 118 -9.32 24.78 -17.10
N TRP A 119 -9.66 25.67 -16.15
CA TRP A 119 -10.75 25.45 -15.19
C TRP A 119 -12.12 25.73 -15.79
N SER A 120 -12.99 24.73 -15.75
CA SER A 120 -14.42 24.84 -16.06
C SER A 120 -15.25 24.78 -14.78
N THR A 121 -16.38 25.49 -14.72
CA THR A 121 -17.32 25.41 -13.59
C THR A 121 -18.49 24.50 -13.95
N THR A 122 -18.77 23.52 -13.11
CA THR A 122 -19.88 22.57 -13.24
C THR A 122 -21.22 23.18 -12.82
N ALA A 123 -22.33 22.50 -13.12
CA ALA A 123 -23.67 22.93 -12.70
C ALA A 123 -23.85 22.98 -11.17
N SER A 124 -23.06 22.24 -10.38
CA SER A 124 -23.05 22.30 -8.91
C SER A 124 -22.16 23.43 -8.35
N GLY A 125 -21.42 24.15 -9.20
CA GLY A 125 -20.45 25.18 -8.79
C GLY A 125 -19.06 24.64 -8.48
N ALA A 126 -18.82 23.32 -8.56
CA ALA A 126 -17.49 22.73 -8.46
C ALA A 126 -16.63 23.13 -9.67
N ARG A 127 -15.31 23.26 -9.48
CA ARG A 127 -14.35 23.59 -10.55
C ARG A 127 -13.64 22.33 -11.01
N VAL A 128 -13.53 22.11 -12.31
CA VAL A 128 -12.84 20.95 -12.88
C VAL A 128 -11.81 21.40 -13.91
N ALA A 129 -10.61 20.81 -13.86
CA ALA A 129 -9.58 20.94 -14.89
C ALA A 129 -8.94 19.55 -15.12
N ALA A 130 -8.29 19.36 -16.27
CA ALA A 130 -7.60 18.10 -16.57
C ALA A 130 -6.26 18.34 -17.27
N VAL A 131 -5.37 17.36 -17.15
CA VAL A 131 -4.12 17.25 -17.91
C VAL A 131 -4.00 15.83 -18.49
N SER A 132 -3.82 15.74 -19.80
CA SER A 132 -3.67 14.50 -20.55
C SER A 132 -2.24 14.43 -21.07
N VAL A 133 -1.49 13.43 -20.59
CA VAL A 133 -0.09 13.21 -20.94
C VAL A 133 0.03 11.99 -21.83
N ARG A 134 0.65 12.17 -23.00
CA ARG A 134 0.93 11.10 -23.96
C ARG A 134 2.43 10.82 -24.03
N SER A 135 2.79 9.54 -24.00
CA SER A 135 4.15 9.03 -24.06
C SER A 135 4.23 7.94 -25.12
N GLU A 136 4.19 8.36 -26.39
CA GLU A 136 4.12 7.52 -27.59
C GLU A 136 4.97 6.24 -27.48
N GLY A 137 4.32 5.09 -27.68
CA GLY A 137 4.93 3.75 -27.60
C GLY A 137 4.86 3.09 -26.22
N ALA A 138 4.39 3.76 -25.17
CA ALA A 138 4.17 3.13 -23.87
C ALA A 138 3.05 2.08 -23.91
N TYR A 139 3.24 0.98 -23.19
CA TYR A 139 2.19 0.00 -22.90
C TYR A 139 1.34 0.35 -21.68
N GLY A 140 1.79 1.32 -20.88
CA GLY A 140 1.13 1.85 -19.70
C GLY A 140 1.85 3.12 -19.21
N ILE A 141 1.15 3.98 -18.48
CA ILE A 141 1.70 5.24 -17.96
C ILE A 141 1.24 5.50 -16.53
N ARG A 142 2.17 5.93 -15.69
CA ARG A 142 1.87 6.48 -14.35
C ARG A 142 2.49 7.86 -14.20
N LEU A 143 1.70 8.85 -13.80
CA LEU A 143 2.15 10.22 -13.56
C LEU A 143 2.68 10.36 -12.14
N GLY A 144 3.89 10.89 -11.98
CA GLY A 144 4.46 11.26 -10.68
C GLY A 144 4.01 12.68 -10.35
N VAL A 145 2.91 12.79 -9.60
CA VAL A 145 2.30 14.05 -9.20
C VAL A 145 2.93 14.49 -7.87
N GLU A 146 3.78 15.52 -7.90
CA GLU A 146 4.27 16.16 -6.69
C GLU A 146 3.16 16.99 -6.06
N MET A 147 2.79 16.66 -4.81
CA MET A 147 1.72 17.33 -4.08
C MET A 147 2.29 18.36 -3.10
N ASN A 148 2.36 19.63 -3.51
CA ASN A 148 2.75 20.72 -2.62
C ASN A 148 1.57 21.21 -1.76
N GLN A 149 0.35 21.18 -2.30
CA GLN A 149 -0.90 21.49 -1.60
C GLN A 149 -2.07 20.84 -2.34
N LEU A 150 -2.93 20.14 -1.61
CA LEU A 150 -4.11 19.47 -2.16
C LEU A 150 -5.26 19.63 -1.17
N PRO A 151 -6.45 20.14 -1.57
CA PRO A 151 -7.63 20.10 -0.73
C PRO A 151 -8.06 18.66 -0.47
N GLY A 152 -8.25 18.27 0.80
CA GLY A 152 -8.62 16.90 1.16
C GLY A 152 -9.96 16.45 0.55
N ASN A 153 -10.89 17.40 0.33
CA ASN A 153 -12.17 17.20 -0.34
C ASN A 153 -12.12 17.34 -1.87
N ALA A 154 -10.93 17.55 -2.47
CA ALA A 154 -10.77 17.44 -3.91
C ALA A 154 -11.03 15.99 -4.37
N LEU A 155 -11.43 15.82 -5.62
CA LEU A 155 -11.65 14.51 -6.22
C LEU A 155 -10.79 14.41 -7.47
N LEU A 156 -9.97 13.36 -7.56
CA LEU A 156 -9.08 13.14 -8.68
C LEU A 156 -9.54 11.91 -9.45
N ARG A 157 -9.57 12.01 -10.77
CA ARG A 157 -9.93 10.91 -11.67
C ARG A 157 -8.79 10.63 -12.65
N VAL A 158 -8.47 9.35 -12.83
CA VAL A 158 -7.41 8.88 -13.72
C VAL A 158 -8.01 7.95 -14.77
N TYR A 159 -7.89 8.32 -16.05
CA TYR A 159 -8.46 7.58 -17.18
C TYR A 159 -7.67 7.81 -18.48
N ALA A 160 -7.77 6.89 -19.44
CA ALA A 160 -7.39 7.16 -20.83
C ALA A 160 -8.56 7.86 -21.55
N GLN A 161 -8.32 8.83 -22.44
CA GLN A 161 -9.38 9.69 -23.02
C GLN A 161 -10.51 8.88 -23.67
N GLN A 162 -10.15 7.83 -24.41
CA GLN A 162 -11.06 6.89 -25.07
C GLN A 162 -11.94 6.07 -24.10
N ASN A 163 -11.65 6.09 -22.79
CA ASN A 163 -12.38 5.35 -21.76
C ASN A 163 -12.58 6.15 -20.47
N ARG A 164 -13.08 7.39 -20.56
CA ARG A 164 -13.44 8.22 -19.38
C ARG A 164 -14.45 7.54 -18.44
N ALA A 165 -15.31 6.66 -18.94
CA ALA A 165 -16.25 5.87 -18.13
C ALA A 165 -15.57 4.76 -17.29
N GLY A 166 -14.33 4.37 -17.62
CA GLY A 166 -13.51 3.45 -16.84
C GLY A 166 -12.64 4.12 -15.79
N ALA A 167 -12.89 5.40 -15.48
CA ALA A 167 -12.03 6.18 -14.60
C ALA A 167 -11.84 5.55 -13.21
N TYR A 168 -10.58 5.54 -12.77
CA TYR A 168 -10.23 5.38 -11.38
C TYR A 168 -10.46 6.70 -10.65
N GLU A 169 -11.16 6.67 -9.52
CA GLU A 169 -11.52 7.85 -8.74
C GLU A 169 -10.94 7.75 -7.33
N ILE A 170 -10.37 8.85 -6.82
CA ILE A 170 -9.74 8.91 -5.50
C ILE A 170 -9.93 10.30 -4.87
N ALA A 171 -10.34 10.33 -3.60
CA ALA A 171 -10.44 11.55 -2.81
C ALA A 171 -9.05 12.10 -2.48
N GLY A 172 -8.89 13.43 -2.47
CA GLY A 172 -7.63 14.11 -2.18
C GLY A 172 -7.08 13.75 -0.80
N GLN A 173 -7.95 13.56 0.19
CA GLN A 173 -7.53 13.16 1.53
C GLN A 173 -6.97 11.73 1.55
N ARG A 174 -7.42 10.84 0.66
CA ARG A 174 -6.81 9.51 0.54
C ARG A 174 -5.37 9.60 0.05
N ILE A 175 -5.08 10.52 -0.88
CA ILE A 175 -3.71 10.81 -1.31
C ILE A 175 -2.90 11.40 -0.16
N LEU A 176 -3.44 12.37 0.58
CA LEU A 176 -2.76 12.98 1.73
C LEU A 176 -2.43 11.95 2.84
N GLN A 177 -3.30 10.96 3.08
CA GLN A 177 -3.00 9.83 3.99
C GLN A 177 -1.80 8.99 3.51
N VAL A 178 -1.69 8.73 2.20
CA VAL A 178 -0.58 7.96 1.61
C VAL A 178 0.74 8.74 1.73
N LEU A 179 0.72 10.04 1.45
CA LEU A 179 1.92 10.88 1.58
C LEU A 179 2.32 11.11 3.05
N GLN A 180 1.34 11.21 3.96
CA GLN A 180 1.61 11.25 5.40
C GLN A 180 2.29 9.97 5.89
N ALA A 181 1.90 8.79 5.40
CA ALA A 181 2.56 7.54 5.75
C ALA A 181 4.04 7.51 5.31
N ASN A 182 4.36 8.08 4.14
CA ASN A 182 5.75 8.23 3.69
C ASN A 182 6.56 9.15 4.63
N LEU A 183 5.96 10.29 5.00
CA LEU A 183 6.56 11.27 5.92
C LEU A 183 6.76 10.69 7.33
N ASP A 184 5.79 9.95 7.84
CA ASP A 184 5.85 9.25 9.14
C ASP A 184 6.94 8.16 9.15
N ALA A 185 7.25 7.57 7.99
CA ALA A 185 8.37 6.67 7.78
C ALA A 185 9.72 7.40 7.55
N GLY A 186 9.74 8.73 7.62
CA GLY A 186 10.94 9.57 7.55
C GLY A 186 11.27 10.16 6.18
N ASP A 187 10.49 9.87 5.12
CA ASP A 187 10.74 10.40 3.78
C ASP A 187 10.20 11.83 3.63
N THR A 188 11.08 12.80 3.85
CA THR A 188 10.85 14.24 3.60
C THR A 188 11.23 14.68 2.18
N GLY A 189 11.67 13.72 1.34
CA GLY A 189 12.17 13.97 0.00
C GLY A 189 11.06 14.18 -1.03
N THR A 190 11.48 14.33 -2.28
CA THR A 190 10.57 14.51 -3.42
C THR A 190 9.73 13.27 -3.68
N ASP A 191 10.28 12.07 -3.47
CA ASP A 191 9.54 10.81 -3.62
C ASP A 191 8.48 10.63 -2.53
N GLY A 192 8.80 10.91 -1.26
CA GLY A 192 7.83 10.86 -0.16
C GLY A 192 6.58 11.71 -0.38
N ARG A 193 6.70 12.84 -1.09
CA ARG A 193 5.60 13.74 -1.46
C ARG A 193 5.05 13.56 -2.88
N THR A 194 5.50 12.55 -3.63
CA THR A 194 5.00 12.23 -4.97
C THR A 194 3.92 11.16 -4.88
N TRP A 195 2.71 11.48 -5.36
CA TRP A 195 1.68 10.48 -5.62
C TRP A 195 1.80 9.95 -7.05
N TRP A 196 1.88 8.64 -7.21
CA TRP A 196 1.93 8.00 -8.52
C TRP A 196 0.55 7.51 -8.93
N THR A 197 -0.03 8.11 -9.98
CA THR A 197 -1.34 7.70 -10.52
C THR A 197 -1.34 6.21 -10.86
N PRO A 198 -2.50 5.52 -10.84
CA PRO A 198 -2.58 4.17 -11.35
C PRO A 198 -2.24 4.06 -12.83
N ASP A 199 -1.89 2.86 -13.29
CA ASP A 199 -1.83 2.58 -14.72
C ASP A 199 -3.25 2.40 -15.31
N THR A 200 -3.44 2.99 -16.49
CA THR A 200 -4.68 2.93 -17.28
C THR A 200 -4.54 2.10 -18.56
N GLY A 201 -3.30 1.69 -18.91
CA GLY A 201 -2.97 0.96 -20.13
C GLY A 201 -2.87 1.85 -21.36
N GLY A 202 -1.89 1.57 -22.21
CA GLY A 202 -1.60 2.31 -23.44
C GLY A 202 -0.70 3.54 -23.25
N ASP A 203 -0.61 4.36 -24.29
CA ASP A 203 0.37 5.45 -24.41
C ASP A 203 -0.14 6.82 -23.96
N GLU A 204 -1.31 6.89 -23.31
CA GLU A 204 -1.92 8.12 -22.82
C GLU A 204 -2.62 7.92 -21.48
N VAL A 205 -2.44 8.87 -20.56
CA VAL A 205 -3.22 8.96 -19.31
C VAL A 205 -3.65 10.40 -19.04
N THR A 206 -4.89 10.56 -18.58
CA THR A 206 -5.47 11.83 -18.13
C THR A 206 -5.64 11.82 -16.62
N LEU A 207 -5.20 12.90 -15.99
CA LEU A 207 -5.56 13.28 -14.63
C LEU A 207 -6.56 14.44 -14.69
N GLU A 208 -7.79 14.18 -14.28
CA GLU A 208 -8.82 15.18 -14.05
C GLU A 208 -8.89 15.50 -12.54
N ILE A 209 -8.99 16.77 -12.19
CA ILE A 209 -9.09 17.26 -10.81
C ILE A 209 -10.37 18.09 -10.68
N GLU A 210 -11.23 17.69 -9.74
CA GLU A 210 -12.44 18.41 -9.33
C GLU A 210 -12.24 19.00 -7.93
N LEU A 211 -12.44 20.31 -7.81
CA LEU A 211 -12.45 21.05 -6.55
C LEU A 211 -13.92 21.39 -6.19
N PRO A 212 -14.39 21.10 -4.97
CA PRO A 212 -15.76 21.37 -4.56
C PRO A 212 -16.19 22.85 -4.68
N PRO A 213 -17.50 23.13 -4.68
CA PRO A 213 -18.01 24.49 -4.80
C PRO A 213 -17.42 25.43 -3.74
N GLY A 214 -17.00 26.62 -4.16
CA GLY A 214 -16.39 27.62 -3.29
C GLY A 214 -14.90 27.41 -2.97
N VAL A 215 -14.28 26.30 -3.34
CA VAL A 215 -12.83 26.07 -3.16
C VAL A 215 -12.05 26.87 -4.23
N PRO A 216 -11.13 27.78 -3.84
CA PRO A 216 -10.30 28.52 -4.80
C PRO A 216 -9.28 27.62 -5.52
N ALA A 217 -9.04 27.86 -6.80
CA ALA A 217 -8.18 27.01 -7.64
C ALA A 217 -6.69 27.04 -7.25
N ASP A 218 -6.23 28.13 -6.63
CA ASP A 218 -4.87 28.32 -6.11
C ASP A 218 -4.59 27.53 -4.81
N THR A 219 -5.62 26.94 -4.18
CA THR A 219 -5.42 25.96 -3.10
C THR A 219 -4.90 24.60 -3.60
N LEU A 220 -4.96 24.35 -4.92
CA LEU A 220 -4.30 23.22 -5.56
C LEU A 220 -2.91 23.66 -6.03
N ARG A 221 -1.86 23.08 -5.45
CA ARG A 221 -0.45 23.33 -5.81
C ARG A 221 0.19 21.99 -6.11
N ILE A 222 0.23 21.62 -7.40
CA ILE A 222 0.76 20.33 -7.86
C ILE A 222 1.71 20.53 -9.04
N ALA A 223 2.67 19.63 -9.20
CA ALA A 223 3.50 19.53 -10.39
C ALA A 223 3.52 18.08 -10.91
N ILE A 224 3.81 17.89 -12.19
CA ILE A 224 3.99 16.55 -12.79
C ILE A 224 5.31 16.54 -13.57
N PRO A 225 6.47 16.60 -12.89
CA PRO A 225 7.77 16.60 -13.56
C PRO A 225 8.15 15.23 -14.13
N ARG A 226 7.57 14.14 -13.60
CA ARG A 226 7.97 12.76 -13.89
C ARG A 226 6.80 11.94 -14.41
N VAL A 227 7.09 11.13 -15.42
CA VAL A 227 6.14 10.21 -16.06
C VAL A 227 6.83 8.86 -16.21
N MET A 228 6.28 7.82 -15.60
CA MET A 228 6.77 6.46 -15.77
C MET A 228 6.15 5.89 -17.05
N HIS A 229 6.99 5.58 -18.03
CA HIS A 229 6.66 4.95 -19.32
C HIS A 229 6.93 3.45 -19.19
N VAL A 230 5.89 2.61 -19.24
CA VAL A 230 6.05 1.15 -19.28
C VAL A 230 6.47 0.73 -20.69
N HIS A 231 7.65 0.12 -20.82
CA HIS A 231 8.22 -0.34 -22.10
C HIS A 231 8.03 -1.84 -22.36
N GLU A 232 7.76 -2.63 -21.32
CA GLU A 232 7.38 -4.04 -21.46
C GLU A 232 5.86 -4.17 -21.58
N ASN A 233 5.35 -5.03 -22.46
CA ASN A 233 3.91 -5.20 -22.57
C ASN A 233 3.36 -6.04 -21.41
N LEU A 234 2.72 -5.40 -20.44
CA LEU A 234 2.11 -6.06 -19.29
C LEU A 234 0.65 -6.46 -19.51
N SER A 235 0.15 -6.38 -20.76
CA SER A 235 -1.24 -6.59 -21.17
C SER A 235 -1.34 -7.47 -22.43
N LEU A 236 -2.44 -8.24 -22.56
CA LEU A 236 -2.70 -9.03 -23.77
C LEU A 236 -3.60 -8.26 -24.75
N PRO A 237 -3.34 -8.30 -26.06
CA PRO A 237 -4.35 -7.98 -27.05
C PRO A 237 -5.46 -9.05 -27.05
N LEU A 238 -6.63 -8.67 -27.55
CA LEU A 238 -7.78 -9.57 -27.74
C LEU A 238 -7.49 -10.57 -28.88
N GLU A 239 -8.28 -11.65 -28.96
CA GLU A 239 -8.05 -12.86 -29.78
C GLU A 239 -7.82 -12.66 -31.30
N GLY A 240 -7.94 -11.43 -31.83
CA GLY A 240 -7.73 -11.11 -33.25
C GLY A 240 -6.28 -10.82 -33.68
N GLU A 241 -5.35 -10.52 -32.76
CA GLU A 241 -4.02 -9.96 -33.12
C GLU A 241 -2.87 -10.98 -33.08
N MET A 242 -3.13 -12.27 -33.36
CA MET A 242 -2.14 -13.35 -33.23
C MET A 242 -0.98 -13.36 -34.23
N GLN A 243 -0.84 -12.40 -35.16
CA GLN A 243 0.17 -12.50 -36.23
C GLN A 243 1.40 -11.58 -36.14
N PHE A 244 1.37 -10.46 -35.40
CA PHE A 244 2.56 -9.61 -35.23
C PHE A 244 2.65 -9.01 -33.80
N SER A 245 3.74 -9.35 -33.09
CA SER A 245 4.25 -8.75 -31.85
C SER A 245 3.32 -8.59 -30.62
N ALA A 246 2.74 -9.69 -30.12
CA ALA A 246 2.14 -9.71 -28.77
C ALA A 246 3.16 -10.13 -27.70
N GLN A 247 3.61 -9.19 -26.85
CA GLN A 247 4.71 -9.37 -25.87
C GLN A 247 4.25 -9.86 -24.48
N LEU A 248 3.44 -10.91 -24.43
CA LEU A 248 3.27 -11.78 -23.26
C LEU A 248 3.51 -13.23 -23.69
N ASN A 249 3.80 -14.14 -22.76
CA ASN A 249 4.56 -15.38 -23.06
C ASN A 249 6.04 -15.09 -23.44
N GLU A 250 6.64 -14.05 -22.85
CA GLU A 250 8.11 -13.82 -22.86
C GLU A 250 8.83 -14.62 -21.75
N SER A 251 8.10 -15.16 -20.78
CA SER A 251 8.62 -16.17 -19.87
C SER A 251 9.01 -17.44 -20.65
N LEU A 252 10.03 -18.16 -20.16
CA LEU A 252 10.65 -19.25 -20.89
C LEU A 252 9.65 -20.40 -21.19
N PRO A 253 9.75 -21.10 -22.34
CA PRO A 253 8.71 -22.03 -22.79
C PRO A 253 8.54 -23.30 -21.93
N CYS A 254 9.45 -23.56 -20.99
CA CYS A 254 9.34 -24.61 -19.97
C CYS A 254 8.54 -24.18 -18.74
N GLN A 255 8.11 -22.91 -18.66
CA GLN A 255 7.22 -22.42 -17.61
C GLN A 255 5.83 -23.05 -17.73
N LEU A 256 5.26 -23.44 -16.60
CA LEU A 256 3.99 -24.15 -16.55
C LEU A 256 2.88 -23.18 -16.14
N ASP A 257 1.80 -23.14 -16.90
CA ASP A 257 0.61 -22.38 -16.52
C ASP A 257 0.02 -22.92 -15.22
N SER A 258 -0.06 -22.07 -14.18
CA SER A 258 -0.60 -22.46 -12.86
C SER A 258 -2.06 -22.96 -12.93
N THR A 259 -2.78 -22.59 -13.98
CA THR A 259 -4.16 -22.96 -14.27
C THR A 259 -4.33 -24.41 -14.72
N CYS A 260 -3.24 -25.08 -15.12
CA CYS A 260 -3.25 -26.52 -15.41
C CYS A 260 -3.29 -27.40 -14.14
N TYR A 261 -3.14 -26.82 -12.93
CA TYR A 261 -2.90 -27.56 -11.68
C TYR A 261 -3.86 -27.16 -10.55
N ASP A 262 -5.15 -27.52 -10.67
CA ASP A 262 -6.20 -27.09 -9.72
C ASP A 262 -6.07 -27.62 -8.28
N ALA A 263 -5.25 -28.66 -8.06
CA ALA A 263 -4.86 -29.08 -6.70
C ALA A 263 -4.15 -27.95 -5.91
N TYR A 264 -3.58 -26.96 -6.60
CA TYR A 264 -2.92 -25.79 -6.00
C TYR A 264 -3.73 -24.49 -6.15
N SER A 265 -5.03 -24.60 -6.45
CA SER A 265 -5.93 -23.44 -6.66
C SER A 265 -5.96 -22.46 -5.48
N SER A 266 -5.81 -22.96 -4.25
CA SER A 266 -5.73 -22.14 -3.03
C SER A 266 -4.50 -21.23 -3.02
N GLN A 267 -3.31 -21.80 -3.25
CA GLN A 267 -2.03 -21.07 -3.30
C GLN A 267 -1.99 -20.14 -4.52
N ARG A 268 -2.53 -20.60 -5.65
CA ARG A 268 -2.68 -19.84 -6.90
C ARG A 268 -3.59 -18.62 -6.76
N ASN A 269 -4.59 -18.66 -5.87
CA ASN A 269 -5.43 -17.51 -5.53
C ASN A 269 -4.83 -16.60 -4.44
N ALA A 270 -3.71 -16.99 -3.82
CA ALA A 270 -3.00 -16.19 -2.82
C ALA A 270 -1.86 -15.33 -3.40
N VAL A 271 -1.32 -15.71 -4.56
CA VAL A 271 -0.23 -14.99 -5.23
C VAL A 271 -0.78 -13.93 -6.17
N ALA A 272 -0.16 -12.74 -6.16
CA ALA A 272 -0.44 -11.63 -7.06
C ALA A 272 0.84 -11.10 -7.73
N ARG A 273 0.70 -10.56 -8.94
CA ARG A 273 1.75 -9.79 -9.62
C ARG A 273 1.80 -8.39 -9.01
N MET A 274 3.00 -7.89 -8.74
CA MET A 274 3.24 -6.53 -8.26
C MET A 274 3.71 -5.64 -9.40
N LEU A 275 3.23 -4.41 -9.46
CA LEU A 275 3.83 -3.31 -10.21
C LEU A 275 4.05 -2.14 -9.24
N TYR A 276 5.26 -1.64 -9.13
CA TYR A 276 5.59 -0.55 -8.21
C TYR A 276 6.66 0.36 -8.81
N ILE A 277 6.87 1.52 -8.20
CA ILE A 277 7.82 2.54 -8.65
C ILE A 277 8.86 2.78 -7.56
N LYS A 278 10.12 2.79 -7.98
CA LYS A 278 11.29 3.08 -7.14
C LYS A 278 12.22 3.96 -7.97
N ASP A 279 12.71 5.05 -7.38
CA ASP A 279 13.62 6.01 -8.03
C ASP A 279 13.08 6.54 -9.38
N GLY A 280 11.75 6.64 -9.51
CA GLY A 280 11.03 7.03 -10.74
C GLY A 280 10.89 5.95 -11.83
N MET A 281 11.51 4.78 -11.63
CA MET A 281 11.50 3.64 -12.55
C MET A 281 10.45 2.60 -12.13
N GLY A 282 9.85 1.90 -13.09
CA GLY A 282 8.79 0.91 -12.86
C GLY A 282 9.35 -0.51 -12.79
N TYR A 283 8.94 -1.28 -11.78
CA TYR A 283 9.42 -2.65 -11.53
C TYR A 283 8.27 -3.63 -11.29
N VAL A 284 8.49 -4.90 -11.67
CA VAL A 284 7.61 -6.04 -11.32
C VAL A 284 8.30 -7.04 -10.40
N CYS A 285 7.50 -7.55 -9.47
CA CYS A 285 7.80 -8.67 -8.58
C CYS A 285 6.53 -9.52 -8.37
N SER A 286 6.64 -10.53 -7.52
CA SER A 286 5.53 -11.36 -7.03
C SER A 286 5.37 -11.20 -5.52
N GLY A 287 4.18 -11.46 -5.00
CA GLY A 287 3.95 -11.52 -3.56
C GLY A 287 2.75 -12.39 -3.20
N THR A 288 2.63 -12.73 -1.92
CA THR A 288 1.64 -13.69 -1.41
C THR A 288 0.83 -13.10 -0.26
N LEU A 289 -0.50 -13.19 -0.33
CA LEU A 289 -1.41 -12.85 0.77
C LEU A 289 -1.28 -13.89 1.89
N LEU A 290 -1.22 -13.47 3.14
CA LEU A 290 -1.09 -14.33 4.33
C LEU A 290 -2.31 -14.20 5.24
N ASN A 291 -2.74 -15.31 5.82
CA ASN A 291 -3.71 -15.32 6.91
C ASN A 291 -2.99 -15.07 8.25
N ASP A 292 -3.69 -14.58 9.26
CA ASP A 292 -3.20 -14.52 10.65
C ASP A 292 -3.86 -15.63 11.51
N THR A 293 -3.35 -15.85 12.72
CA THR A 293 -3.93 -16.88 13.63
C THR A 293 -5.36 -16.56 14.06
N ALA A 294 -5.79 -15.29 13.97
CA ALA A 294 -7.15 -14.85 14.24
C ALA A 294 -8.11 -15.06 13.05
N SER A 295 -7.59 -15.33 11.85
CA SER A 295 -8.32 -15.30 10.58
C SER A 295 -9.11 -14.01 10.35
N SER A 296 -8.53 -12.88 10.78
CA SER A 296 -9.15 -11.54 10.79
C SER A 296 -9.57 -11.05 9.41
N GLY A 297 -8.86 -11.49 8.36
CA GLY A 297 -8.98 -10.95 7.01
C GLY A 297 -8.21 -9.65 6.78
N THR A 298 -7.35 -9.23 7.72
CA THR A 298 -6.40 -8.13 7.47
C THR A 298 -5.44 -8.55 6.34
N PRO A 299 -5.28 -7.72 5.28
CA PRO A 299 -4.59 -8.14 4.06
C PRO A 299 -3.07 -8.02 4.17
N TYR A 300 -2.50 -8.85 5.03
CA TYR A 300 -1.06 -9.04 5.15
C TYR A 300 -0.52 -9.66 3.87
N PHE A 301 0.49 -9.03 3.26
CA PHE A 301 1.04 -9.41 1.97
C PHE A 301 2.57 -9.43 2.07
N VAL A 302 3.16 -10.59 1.80
CA VAL A 302 4.60 -10.82 1.92
C VAL A 302 5.25 -10.83 0.53
N THR A 303 6.44 -10.25 0.43
CA THR A 303 7.27 -10.20 -0.78
C THR A 303 8.76 -10.11 -0.39
N ALA A 304 9.64 -9.90 -1.36
CA ALA A 304 11.06 -9.71 -1.15
C ALA A 304 11.41 -8.27 -0.74
N ASN A 305 12.36 -8.11 0.19
CA ASN A 305 12.86 -6.80 0.61
C ASN A 305 13.57 -6.06 -0.54
N HIS A 306 14.31 -6.76 -1.40
CA HIS A 306 14.95 -6.13 -2.56
C HIS A 306 13.93 -5.59 -3.58
N CYS A 307 12.68 -6.08 -3.57
CA CYS A 307 11.59 -5.48 -4.31
C CYS A 307 11.08 -4.21 -3.62
N ILE A 308 10.63 -4.33 -2.35
CA ILE A 308 10.07 -3.21 -1.57
C ILE A 308 10.64 -3.22 -0.15
N SER A 309 11.45 -2.21 0.17
CA SER A 309 12.09 -2.01 1.49
C SER A 309 11.73 -0.70 2.18
N SER A 310 10.93 0.18 1.55
CA SER A 310 10.51 1.47 2.12
C SER A 310 9.00 1.72 1.97
N GLN A 311 8.44 2.53 2.87
CA GLN A 311 7.04 2.93 2.82
C GLN A 311 6.74 3.72 1.54
N THR A 312 7.64 4.61 1.10
CA THR A 312 7.48 5.37 -0.15
C THR A 312 7.29 4.46 -1.36
N VAL A 313 8.06 3.37 -1.47
CA VAL A 313 7.88 2.39 -2.55
C VAL A 313 6.58 1.59 -2.35
N ALA A 314 6.28 1.14 -1.13
CA ALA A 314 5.03 0.43 -0.81
C ALA A 314 3.77 1.23 -1.14
N SER A 315 3.82 2.56 -0.96
CA SER A 315 2.76 3.51 -1.32
C SER A 315 2.46 3.58 -2.83
N THR A 316 3.38 3.13 -3.69
CA THR A 316 3.19 3.08 -5.16
C THR A 316 2.60 1.76 -5.67
N LEU A 317 2.49 0.74 -4.82
CA LEU A 317 2.21 -0.64 -5.22
C LEU A 317 0.81 -0.82 -5.85
N GLU A 318 0.78 -1.39 -7.05
CA GLU A 318 -0.39 -2.02 -7.63
C GLU A 318 -0.25 -3.55 -7.55
N THR A 319 -1.35 -4.26 -7.28
CA THR A 319 -1.37 -5.74 -7.28
C THR A 319 -2.40 -6.29 -8.26
N SER A 320 -1.96 -7.13 -9.20
CA SER A 320 -2.83 -7.83 -10.17
C SER A 320 -3.15 -9.25 -9.69
N TRP A 321 -4.41 -9.47 -9.33
CA TRP A 321 -4.98 -10.71 -8.82
C TRP A 321 -5.64 -11.52 -9.92
N PHE A 322 -5.47 -12.83 -9.87
CA PHE A 322 -5.93 -13.75 -10.93
C PHE A 322 -5.34 -13.40 -12.30
N TYR A 323 -4.15 -12.79 -12.32
CA TYR A 323 -3.40 -12.45 -13.53
C TYR A 323 -2.79 -13.71 -14.16
N ARG A 324 -3.65 -14.52 -14.77
CA ARG A 324 -3.34 -15.88 -15.27
C ARG A 324 -4.26 -16.25 -16.42
N THR A 325 -3.97 -17.36 -17.09
CA THR A 325 -4.84 -17.89 -18.15
C THR A 325 -6.23 -18.31 -17.62
N PRO A 326 -7.31 -18.12 -18.39
CA PRO A 326 -8.63 -18.64 -18.02
C PRO A 326 -8.70 -20.18 -18.09
N SER A 327 -7.87 -20.80 -18.93
CA SER A 327 -7.71 -22.25 -19.07
C SER A 327 -6.26 -22.61 -19.40
N CYS A 328 -5.84 -23.82 -19.03
CA CYS A 328 -4.48 -24.32 -19.23
C CYS A 328 -3.91 -24.01 -20.63
N ASN A 329 -2.78 -23.30 -20.68
CA ASN A 329 -2.04 -22.92 -21.90
C ASN A 329 -2.81 -22.07 -22.93
N SER A 330 -3.93 -21.43 -22.57
CA SER A 330 -4.70 -20.62 -23.53
C SER A 330 -4.00 -19.32 -23.97
N ARG A 331 -2.96 -18.89 -23.24
CA ARG A 331 -2.21 -17.63 -23.46
C ARG A 331 -3.08 -16.37 -23.53
N THR A 332 -4.30 -16.42 -23.00
CA THR A 332 -5.22 -15.29 -22.85
C THR A 332 -5.27 -14.82 -21.39
N LEU A 333 -5.62 -13.57 -21.09
CA LEU A 333 -5.74 -13.09 -19.71
C LEU A 333 -7.15 -13.42 -19.21
N SER A 334 -7.27 -14.00 -18.03
CA SER A 334 -8.57 -14.22 -17.40
C SER A 334 -9.32 -12.90 -17.22
N SER A 335 -10.56 -12.81 -17.72
CA SER A 335 -11.49 -11.72 -17.41
C SER A 335 -11.80 -11.61 -15.90
N GLY A 336 -11.46 -12.66 -15.14
CA GLY A 336 -11.40 -12.66 -13.68
C GLY A 336 -10.36 -11.70 -13.09
N ASN A 337 -9.34 -11.26 -13.85
CA ASN A 337 -8.25 -10.38 -13.36
C ASN A 337 -8.77 -9.10 -12.67
N LYS A 338 -8.17 -8.73 -11.53
CA LYS A 338 -8.50 -7.51 -10.76
C LYS A 338 -7.21 -6.82 -10.34
N VAL A 339 -7.16 -5.50 -10.47
CA VAL A 339 -6.00 -4.69 -10.06
C VAL A 339 -6.41 -3.82 -8.86
N LEU A 340 -5.66 -3.93 -7.76
CA LEU A 340 -5.71 -3.03 -6.60
C LEU A 340 -4.62 -1.98 -6.77
N ARG A 341 -4.86 -0.74 -6.30
CA ARG A 341 -4.18 0.47 -6.77
C ARG A 341 -3.71 1.44 -5.67
N ASN A 342 -4.16 1.27 -4.43
CA ASN A 342 -3.88 2.23 -3.35
C ASN A 342 -2.58 1.98 -2.57
N GLY A 343 -1.65 1.18 -3.09
CA GLY A 343 -0.41 0.85 -2.38
C GLY A 343 -0.64 -0.02 -1.14
N ALA A 344 0.35 0.01 -0.24
CA ALA A 344 0.33 -0.72 1.01
C ALA A 344 1.01 0.06 2.15
N THR A 345 0.67 -0.29 3.38
CA THR A 345 1.44 0.09 4.57
C THR A 345 2.60 -0.90 4.74
N LEU A 346 3.86 -0.45 4.76
CA LEU A 346 5.00 -1.29 5.10
C LEU A 346 4.99 -1.57 6.61
N LEU A 347 5.09 -2.84 6.97
CA LEU A 347 5.07 -3.28 8.36
C LEU A 347 6.47 -3.66 8.84
N TYR A 348 7.18 -4.45 8.03
CA TYR A 348 8.54 -4.91 8.29
C TYR A 348 9.29 -5.15 6.98
N ALA A 349 10.58 -4.87 6.95
CA ALA A 349 11.49 -5.26 5.88
C ALA A 349 12.85 -5.62 6.48
N THR A 350 13.53 -6.62 5.93
CA THR A 350 14.89 -6.99 6.31
C THR A 350 15.68 -7.51 5.11
N ALA A 351 16.93 -7.07 4.99
CA ALA A 351 17.87 -7.63 4.02
C ALA A 351 18.37 -9.03 4.41
N THR A 352 18.46 -9.34 5.72
CA THR A 352 19.08 -10.58 6.26
C THR A 352 18.46 -11.87 5.73
N TYR A 353 17.14 -11.87 5.55
CA TYR A 353 16.37 -12.99 4.97
C TYR A 353 15.58 -12.56 3.73
N ASP A 354 15.89 -11.37 3.21
CA ASP A 354 15.21 -10.69 2.11
C ASP A 354 13.67 -10.70 2.20
N GLY A 355 13.12 -10.50 3.39
CA GLY A 355 11.68 -10.56 3.64
C GLY A 355 11.09 -9.18 3.87
N ALA A 356 9.97 -8.87 3.20
CA ALA A 356 9.14 -7.71 3.48
C ALA A 356 7.68 -8.11 3.71
N LEU A 357 7.10 -7.64 4.81
CA LEU A 357 5.68 -7.74 5.12
C LEU A 357 5.03 -6.36 5.00
N MET A 358 3.94 -6.30 4.26
CA MET A 358 3.08 -5.14 4.13
C MET A 358 1.64 -5.49 4.52
N ARG A 359 0.80 -4.47 4.73
CA ARG A 359 -0.67 -4.58 4.71
C ARG A 359 -1.18 -3.80 3.52
N LEU A 360 -1.88 -4.46 2.59
CA LEU A 360 -2.48 -3.78 1.44
C LEU A 360 -3.51 -2.74 1.92
N ASN A 361 -3.56 -1.61 1.22
CA ASN A 361 -4.50 -0.53 1.55
C ASN A 361 -5.91 -0.76 0.97
N ASP A 362 -6.02 -1.67 0.01
CA ASP A 362 -7.27 -2.14 -0.58
C ASP A 362 -7.62 -3.55 -0.05
N THR A 363 -8.90 -3.81 0.13
CA THR A 363 -9.45 -5.14 0.42
C THR A 363 -9.18 -6.08 -0.78
N PRO A 364 -8.57 -7.26 -0.59
CA PRO A 364 -8.37 -8.26 -1.63
C PRO A 364 -9.68 -8.62 -2.35
N PRO A 365 -9.65 -8.93 -3.66
CA PRO A 365 -10.87 -9.24 -4.39
C PRO A 365 -11.52 -10.55 -3.91
N ALA A 366 -12.84 -10.64 -4.05
CA ALA A 366 -13.62 -11.86 -3.84
C ALA A 366 -12.95 -13.10 -4.47
N GLY A 367 -12.80 -14.17 -3.68
CA GLY A 367 -12.13 -15.41 -4.10
C GLY A 367 -10.59 -15.39 -4.02
N ALA A 368 -9.95 -14.27 -3.68
CA ALA A 368 -8.54 -14.27 -3.27
C ALA A 368 -8.37 -15.11 -2.00
N VAL A 369 -7.18 -15.68 -1.80
CA VAL A 369 -6.90 -16.56 -0.66
C VAL A 369 -5.81 -15.96 0.20
N PHE A 370 -6.09 -15.78 1.48
CA PHE A 370 -5.09 -15.51 2.50
C PHE A 370 -4.41 -16.85 2.75
N SER A 371 -3.17 -17.01 2.29
CA SER A 371 -2.44 -18.26 2.41
C SER A 371 -2.23 -18.64 3.87
N GLY A 372 -2.39 -19.93 4.16
CA GLY A 372 -1.79 -20.51 5.34
C GLY A 372 -0.27 -20.46 5.26
N TRP A 373 0.42 -20.47 6.40
CA TRP A 373 1.87 -20.45 6.49
C TRP A 373 2.36 -21.43 7.55
N THR A 374 3.64 -21.78 7.48
CA THR A 374 4.29 -22.70 8.42
C THR A 374 5.66 -22.21 8.84
N THR A 375 5.98 -22.36 10.12
CA THR A 375 7.35 -22.20 10.65
C THR A 375 8.11 -23.53 10.69
N GLN A 376 7.60 -24.56 10.02
CA GLN A 376 8.35 -25.80 9.84
C GLN A 376 9.59 -25.54 8.97
N THR A 377 10.78 -25.71 9.54
CA THR A 377 12.03 -25.78 8.78
C THR A 377 11.97 -26.87 7.71
N LEU A 378 12.34 -26.49 6.49
CA LEU A 378 12.36 -27.38 5.32
C LEU A 378 13.57 -28.33 5.39
N THR A 379 13.34 -29.61 5.09
CA THR A 379 14.38 -30.65 5.11
C THR A 379 14.75 -31.05 3.69
N SER A 380 15.98 -31.51 3.48
CA SER A 380 16.43 -32.01 2.17
C SER A 380 15.53 -33.14 1.68
N GLY A 381 15.17 -33.11 0.39
CA GLY A 381 14.21 -34.02 -0.23
C GLY A 381 12.73 -33.64 -0.07
N ALA A 382 12.40 -32.59 0.70
CA ALA A 382 11.01 -32.13 0.81
C ALA A 382 10.50 -31.58 -0.53
N SER A 383 9.39 -32.13 -1.03
CA SER A 383 8.71 -31.63 -2.23
C SER A 383 8.03 -30.29 -1.95
N VAL A 384 8.29 -29.32 -2.82
CA VAL A 384 7.83 -27.93 -2.70
C VAL A 384 7.33 -27.40 -4.03
N VAL A 385 6.50 -26.36 -3.96
CA VAL A 385 5.90 -25.70 -5.12
C VAL A 385 6.14 -24.19 -5.04
N GLY A 386 6.62 -23.59 -6.11
CA GLY A 386 6.65 -22.13 -6.29
C GLY A 386 5.51 -21.67 -7.19
N ILE A 387 4.84 -20.57 -6.85
CA ILE A 387 3.83 -19.92 -7.73
C ILE A 387 4.20 -18.46 -7.88
N HIS A 388 4.37 -17.98 -9.12
CA HIS A 388 5.08 -16.73 -9.40
C HIS A 388 4.69 -16.10 -10.75
N HIS A 389 5.15 -14.87 -10.98
CA HIS A 389 5.00 -14.13 -12.23
C HIS A 389 6.36 -13.90 -12.91
N PRO A 390 6.89 -14.91 -13.62
CA PRO A 390 8.19 -14.82 -14.24
C PRO A 390 8.13 -13.80 -15.38
N ARG A 391 9.08 -12.87 -15.41
CA ARG A 391 9.09 -11.68 -16.27
C ARG A 391 7.86 -10.77 -16.18
N GLY A 392 7.09 -10.85 -15.08
CA GLY A 392 5.80 -10.18 -14.96
C GLY A 392 4.68 -10.81 -15.81
N ASP A 393 4.90 -11.99 -16.38
CA ASP A 393 3.97 -12.72 -17.25
C ASP A 393 2.78 -13.33 -16.47
N LEU A 394 1.89 -14.00 -17.20
CA LEU A 394 0.76 -14.77 -16.64
C LEU A 394 1.26 -15.80 -15.61
N GLN A 395 0.53 -15.94 -14.50
CA GLN A 395 0.94 -16.72 -13.33
C GLN A 395 1.37 -18.17 -13.64
N LYS A 396 2.62 -18.50 -13.30
CA LYS A 396 3.22 -19.82 -13.51
C LYS A 396 3.37 -20.59 -12.21
N ILE A 397 3.65 -21.89 -12.34
CA ILE A 397 3.92 -22.82 -11.24
C ILE A 397 5.20 -23.61 -11.53
N SER A 398 6.00 -23.86 -10.50
CA SER A 398 7.22 -24.68 -10.57
C SER A 398 7.19 -25.74 -9.48
N PHE A 399 7.60 -26.96 -9.82
CA PHE A 399 7.65 -28.12 -8.93
C PHE A 399 9.11 -28.49 -8.67
N GLY A 400 9.49 -28.62 -7.40
CA GLY A 400 10.88 -28.85 -7.02
C GLY A 400 11.05 -29.60 -5.71
N THR A 401 12.31 -29.80 -5.34
CA THR A 401 12.72 -30.39 -4.07
C THR A 401 13.72 -29.49 -3.36
N VAL A 402 13.58 -29.38 -2.04
CA VAL A 402 14.59 -28.72 -1.20
C VAL A 402 15.88 -29.54 -1.24
N TYR A 403 16.99 -28.91 -1.63
CA TYR A 403 18.31 -29.53 -1.61
C TYR A 403 18.99 -29.35 -0.24
N GLY A 404 18.91 -28.15 0.33
CA GLY A 404 19.50 -27.81 1.62
C GLY A 404 19.29 -26.35 2.00
N SER A 405 20.15 -25.80 2.84
CA SER A 405 20.17 -24.39 3.25
C SER A 405 21.46 -23.69 2.83
N VAL A 406 21.37 -22.42 2.46
CA VAL A 406 22.53 -21.57 2.11
C VAL A 406 22.53 -20.28 2.93
N ALA A 407 23.73 -19.77 3.22
CA ALA A 407 23.92 -18.43 3.75
C ALA A 407 24.33 -17.52 2.59
N CYS A 408 23.67 -16.38 2.43
CA CYS A 408 23.92 -15.46 1.33
C CYS A 408 24.00 -14.03 1.84
N GLU A 409 25.03 -13.31 1.40
CA GLU A 409 25.24 -11.91 1.73
C GLU A 409 25.14 -11.03 0.46
N PRO A 410 24.56 -9.81 0.54
CA PRO A 410 24.57 -8.86 -0.56
C PRO A 410 25.99 -8.42 -0.94
N SER A 411 26.31 -8.39 -2.23
CA SER A 411 27.56 -7.82 -2.76
C SER A 411 27.37 -6.39 -3.25
N SER A 412 28.47 -5.62 -3.32
CA SER A 412 28.50 -4.26 -3.85
C SER A 412 28.24 -4.16 -5.37
N GLU A 413 28.17 -5.29 -6.08
CA GLU A 413 27.94 -5.34 -7.53
C GLU A 413 26.49 -5.71 -7.90
N GLY A 414 25.57 -5.77 -6.92
CA GLY A 414 24.22 -6.27 -7.17
C GLY A 414 24.21 -7.77 -7.47
N THR A 415 25.13 -8.53 -6.88
CA THR A 415 25.13 -9.99 -6.89
C THR A 415 25.05 -10.49 -5.46
N MET A 416 24.70 -11.77 -5.24
CA MET A 416 24.77 -12.38 -3.92
C MET A 416 25.91 -13.37 -3.86
N LEU A 417 26.71 -13.28 -2.80
CA LEU A 417 27.72 -14.27 -2.48
C LEU A 417 27.07 -15.30 -1.55
N CYS A 418 26.49 -16.33 -2.16
CA CYS A 418 25.96 -17.48 -1.44
C CYS A 418 27.06 -18.51 -1.17
N SER A 419 27.09 -19.02 0.06
CA SER A 419 27.97 -20.08 0.50
C SER A 419 27.17 -21.23 1.11
N ASN A 420 27.64 -22.46 0.88
CA ASN A 420 27.03 -23.66 1.45
C ASN A 420 27.26 -23.67 2.96
N ASP A 421 26.20 -23.46 3.74
CA ASP A 421 26.30 -23.56 5.19
C ASP A 421 26.17 -25.03 5.64
N SER A 422 27.33 -25.61 5.93
CA SER A 422 27.46 -26.99 6.43
C SER A 422 26.85 -27.18 7.83
N LYS A 423 26.39 -26.12 8.50
CA LYS A 423 25.80 -26.15 9.84
C LYS A 423 24.27 -26.05 9.88
N GLY A 424 23.60 -25.79 8.75
CA GLY A 424 22.12 -25.72 8.69
C GLY A 424 21.48 -24.42 9.22
N ASN A 425 22.30 -23.41 9.52
CA ASN A 425 21.89 -22.09 10.00
C ASN A 425 21.67 -21.08 8.86
N GLY A 426 21.89 -21.48 7.61
CA GLY A 426 21.67 -20.64 6.43
C GLY A 426 20.27 -20.00 6.40
N GLY A 427 20.24 -18.69 6.15
CA GLY A 427 19.04 -17.85 6.11
C GLY A 427 18.04 -18.20 4.99
N PHE A 428 18.44 -19.05 4.05
CA PHE A 428 17.67 -19.35 2.85
C PHE A 428 17.60 -20.86 2.59
N ASN A 429 16.46 -21.31 2.06
CA ASN A 429 16.29 -22.66 1.50
C ASN A 429 16.81 -22.67 0.05
N LEU A 430 17.66 -23.65 -0.29
CA LEU A 430 18.06 -23.93 -1.66
C LEU A 430 17.13 -24.99 -2.25
N VAL A 431 16.43 -24.64 -3.33
CA VAL A 431 15.47 -25.48 -4.04
C VAL A 431 16.03 -25.82 -5.43
N THR A 432 15.98 -27.09 -5.82
CA THR A 432 16.23 -27.53 -7.19
C THR A 432 14.91 -27.84 -7.86
N TRP A 433 14.71 -27.37 -9.08
CA TRP A 433 13.47 -27.62 -9.81
C TRP A 433 13.46 -28.99 -10.51
N ASN A 434 12.27 -29.51 -10.74
CA ASN A 434 12.03 -30.72 -11.53
C ASN A 434 11.14 -30.41 -12.74
N GLN A 435 10.25 -29.41 -12.64
CA GLN A 435 9.43 -28.89 -13.72
C GLN A 435 9.17 -27.39 -13.49
N GLY A 436 9.21 -26.57 -14.55
CA GLY A 436 9.23 -25.11 -14.40
C GLY A 436 10.56 -24.60 -13.84
N LEU A 437 10.67 -23.28 -13.67
CA LEU A 437 11.83 -22.58 -13.09
C LEU A 437 11.43 -21.17 -12.62
N THR A 438 12.34 -20.39 -12.02
CA THR A 438 12.07 -18.96 -11.70
C THR A 438 12.81 -18.01 -12.64
N GLN A 439 12.34 -16.77 -12.77
CA GLN A 439 12.98 -15.72 -13.59
C GLN A 439 12.85 -14.35 -12.91
N PRO A 440 13.57 -13.29 -13.32
CA PRO A 440 13.31 -11.92 -12.86
C PRO A 440 11.82 -11.57 -12.88
N GLY A 441 11.30 -10.90 -11.85
CA GLY A 441 9.86 -10.71 -11.62
C GLY A 441 9.18 -11.80 -10.77
N SER A 442 9.81 -12.98 -10.65
CA SER A 442 9.36 -14.02 -9.70
C SER A 442 9.71 -13.69 -8.25
N SER A 443 10.64 -12.75 -8.03
CA SER A 443 11.10 -12.29 -6.70
C SER A 443 9.93 -12.01 -5.75
N GLY A 444 10.05 -12.44 -4.50
CA GLY A 444 9.00 -12.33 -3.48
C GLY A 444 7.87 -13.36 -3.57
N SER A 445 7.85 -14.21 -4.60
CA SER A 445 6.88 -15.31 -4.71
C SER A 445 6.99 -16.33 -3.57
N GLY A 446 5.85 -16.94 -3.21
CA GLY A 446 5.78 -17.95 -2.16
C GLY A 446 6.34 -19.31 -2.56
N LEU A 447 7.13 -19.90 -1.67
CA LEU A 447 7.44 -21.34 -1.65
C LEU A 447 6.45 -22.04 -0.74
N PHE A 448 5.75 -23.05 -1.25
CA PHE A 448 4.70 -23.77 -0.54
C PHE A 448 5.15 -25.20 -0.18
N LEU A 449 5.11 -25.51 1.12
CA LEU A 449 5.24 -26.86 1.67
C LEU A 449 3.86 -27.33 2.13
N GLN A 450 3.38 -28.46 1.60
CA GLN A 450 2.05 -29.02 1.92
C GLN A 450 0.92 -27.96 1.83
N GLY A 451 1.03 -27.05 0.86
CA GLY A 451 0.06 -25.99 0.62
C GLY A 451 0.14 -24.76 1.54
N ARG A 452 1.10 -24.70 2.48
CA ARG A 452 1.36 -23.53 3.33
C ARG A 452 2.66 -22.83 2.91
N LEU A 453 2.69 -21.50 2.97
CA LEU A 453 3.90 -20.71 2.70
C LEU A 453 4.99 -21.03 3.74
N ALA A 454 6.21 -21.29 3.25
CA ALA A 454 7.39 -21.58 4.06
C ALA A 454 8.63 -20.75 3.66
N GLY A 455 8.52 -19.90 2.64
CA GLY A 455 9.57 -18.95 2.26
C GLY A 455 9.16 -18.03 1.11
N THR A 456 9.99 -17.04 0.82
CA THR A 456 9.81 -16.04 -0.26
C THR A 456 11.02 -16.01 -1.19
N LEU A 457 10.81 -15.97 -2.51
CA LEU A 457 11.91 -16.07 -3.47
C LEU A 457 12.84 -14.86 -3.37
N TYR A 458 14.13 -15.11 -3.16
CA TYR A 458 15.18 -14.14 -3.41
C TYR A 458 15.46 -14.08 -4.92
N GLY A 459 15.89 -15.20 -5.49
CA GLY A 459 16.31 -15.34 -6.89
C GLY A 459 16.87 -16.73 -7.17
N GLY A 460 17.46 -16.93 -8.34
CA GLY A 460 18.03 -18.21 -8.78
C GLY A 460 18.92 -18.07 -10.01
N ASP A 461 19.64 -19.13 -10.37
CA ASP A 461 20.53 -19.17 -11.55
C ASP A 461 19.79 -19.49 -12.87
N ASP A 462 18.46 -19.57 -12.81
CA ASP A 462 17.57 -20.21 -13.77
C ASP A 462 17.22 -19.36 -15.00
N GLN A 463 18.20 -19.07 -15.87
CA GLN A 463 17.97 -18.24 -17.06
C GLN A 463 17.77 -19.04 -18.37
N THR A 464 17.70 -20.38 -18.32
CA THR A 464 17.48 -21.22 -19.52
C THR A 464 16.63 -22.46 -19.20
N CYS A 465 15.85 -22.94 -20.18
CA CYS A 465 15.14 -24.22 -20.06
C CYS A 465 16.12 -25.39 -20.14
N SER A 466 16.45 -25.95 -18.98
CA SER A 466 17.23 -27.18 -18.85
C SER A 466 16.37 -28.33 -18.29
N ALA A 467 16.85 -29.57 -18.40
CA ALA A 467 16.14 -30.74 -17.88
C ALA A 467 15.99 -30.77 -16.35
N SER A 468 16.78 -29.96 -15.63
CA SER A 468 16.77 -29.86 -14.17
C SER A 468 16.21 -28.54 -13.65
N GLY A 469 15.69 -27.65 -14.51
CA GLY A 469 15.13 -26.33 -14.16
C GLY A 469 16.06 -25.34 -13.41
N GLY A 470 17.23 -25.80 -12.98
CA GLY A 470 18.25 -25.10 -12.17
C GLY A 470 17.88 -24.95 -10.68
N THR A 471 18.47 -23.96 -10.00
CA THR A 471 18.30 -23.72 -8.57
C THR A 471 17.79 -22.32 -8.22
N SER A 472 16.95 -22.27 -7.19
CA SER A 472 16.37 -21.04 -6.66
C SER A 472 16.49 -21.00 -5.14
N ILE A 473 16.68 -19.80 -4.61
CA ILE A 473 17.01 -19.52 -3.21
C ILE A 473 15.86 -18.73 -2.59
N TYR A 474 15.31 -19.26 -1.50
CA TYR A 474 14.11 -18.72 -0.83
C TYR A 474 14.41 -18.31 0.60
N GLY A 475 14.14 -17.05 0.96
CA GLY A 475 14.22 -16.55 2.33
C GLY A 475 13.34 -17.39 3.25
N ARG A 476 13.90 -17.83 4.38
CA ARG A 476 13.24 -18.76 5.31
C ARG A 476 12.13 -18.08 6.10
N PHE A 477 10.88 -18.52 5.91
CA PHE A 477 9.76 -17.95 6.65
C PHE A 477 9.83 -18.29 8.15
N ASP A 478 10.42 -19.43 8.54
CA ASP A 478 10.64 -19.75 9.95
C ASP A 478 11.56 -18.73 10.63
N LEU A 479 12.57 -18.20 9.94
CA LEU A 479 13.48 -17.15 10.46
C LEU A 479 12.90 -15.74 10.36
N LEU A 480 12.01 -15.48 9.39
CA LEU A 480 11.31 -14.19 9.26
C LEU A 480 10.19 -14.03 10.31
N TYR A 481 9.48 -15.12 10.62
CA TYR A 481 8.27 -15.13 11.45
C TYR A 481 8.41 -14.46 12.84
N PRO A 482 9.50 -14.61 13.62
CA PRO A 482 9.63 -13.95 14.92
C PRO A 482 9.44 -12.42 14.87
N ALA A 483 9.90 -11.76 13.81
CA ALA A 483 9.67 -10.33 13.60
C ALA A 483 8.22 -10.01 13.18
N LEU A 484 7.56 -10.96 12.50
CA LEU A 484 6.18 -10.83 11.99
C LEU A 484 5.10 -11.23 13.01
N GLN A 485 5.46 -11.93 14.10
CA GLN A 485 4.54 -12.51 15.08
C GLN A 485 3.52 -11.48 15.61
N LYS A 486 3.94 -10.23 15.83
CA LYS A 486 3.07 -9.16 16.35
C LYS A 486 1.93 -8.74 15.41
N TRP A 487 1.94 -9.18 14.15
CA TRP A 487 0.84 -9.02 13.20
C TRP A 487 0.17 -10.36 12.89
N LEU A 488 0.96 -11.40 12.57
CA LEU A 488 0.42 -12.69 12.14
C LEU A 488 -0.10 -13.58 13.28
N ALA A 489 0.23 -13.26 14.53
CA ALA A 489 -0.19 -14.01 15.72
C ALA A 489 -0.59 -13.11 16.90
N ALA A 490 -1.16 -11.94 16.61
CA ALA A 490 -1.72 -11.05 17.64
C ALA A 490 -2.96 -11.68 18.31
N SER A 491 -3.05 -11.58 19.64
CA SER A 491 -4.25 -12.03 20.38
C SER A 491 -5.46 -11.15 20.08
N ALA A 492 -6.60 -11.78 19.78
CA ALA A 492 -7.85 -11.08 19.48
C ALA A 492 -8.39 -10.19 20.63
N THR A 493 -7.85 -10.32 21.84
CA THR A 493 -8.28 -9.56 23.04
C THR A 493 -7.98 -8.06 22.99
N THR A 494 -7.14 -7.61 22.05
CA THR A 494 -6.84 -6.17 21.82
C THR A 494 -7.16 -5.72 20.40
N ALA A 495 -7.88 -6.53 19.61
CA ALA A 495 -8.10 -6.28 18.19
C ALA A 495 -8.91 -4.99 17.95
N ARG A 496 -8.23 -3.93 17.47
CA ARG A 496 -8.90 -2.69 17.07
C ARG A 496 -9.46 -2.87 15.67
N SER A 497 -10.71 -2.48 15.49
CA SER A 497 -11.41 -2.50 14.21
C SER A 497 -11.21 -1.17 13.48
N PRO A 498 -11.16 -1.18 12.13
CA PRO A 498 -11.14 0.04 11.34
C PRO A 498 -12.44 0.85 11.53
N VAL A 499 -12.32 2.17 11.56
CA VAL A 499 -13.43 3.10 11.40
C VAL A 499 -13.30 3.76 10.03
N TYR A 500 -14.27 3.45 9.18
CA TYR A 500 -14.39 3.91 7.79
C TYR A 500 -14.95 5.32 7.74
N ARG A 501 -14.47 6.15 6.80
CA ARG A 501 -14.97 7.51 6.57
C ARG A 501 -15.51 7.67 5.14
N PHE A 502 -16.52 8.51 5.04
CA PHE A 502 -17.15 8.90 3.78
C PHE A 502 -17.40 10.41 3.76
N TYR A 503 -17.28 11.02 2.59
CA TYR A 503 -17.64 12.42 2.32
C TYR A 503 -18.89 12.48 1.44
N ASN A 504 -19.92 13.19 1.89
CA ASN A 504 -21.10 13.48 1.08
C ASN A 504 -20.88 14.78 0.31
N ALA A 505 -20.64 14.68 -1.00
CA ALA A 505 -20.35 15.85 -1.85
C ALA A 505 -21.56 16.77 -2.06
N HIS A 506 -22.77 16.32 -1.72
CA HIS A 506 -24.01 17.09 -1.88
C HIS A 506 -24.32 17.96 -0.64
N THR A 507 -24.04 17.45 0.57
CA THR A 507 -24.28 18.16 1.84
C THR A 507 -23.02 18.74 2.48
N GLY A 508 -21.84 18.33 2.01
CA GLY A 508 -20.56 18.65 2.63
C GLY A 508 -20.31 17.96 3.97
N ALA A 509 -21.20 17.06 4.39
CA ALA A 509 -21.08 16.32 5.65
C ALA A 509 -20.17 15.08 5.51
N HIS A 510 -19.57 14.67 6.63
CA HIS A 510 -18.85 13.40 6.71
C HIS A 510 -19.67 12.36 7.49
N PHE A 511 -19.51 11.10 7.11
CA PHE A 511 -20.09 9.94 7.77
C PHE A 511 -18.98 8.95 8.16
N TYR A 512 -19.11 8.34 9.34
CA TYR A 512 -18.10 7.45 9.92
C TYR A 512 -18.78 6.19 10.47
N THR A 513 -18.19 5.03 10.23
CA THR A 513 -18.73 3.76 10.74
C THR A 513 -17.64 2.75 11.07
N GLY A 514 -17.81 2.03 12.19
CA GLY A 514 -17.03 0.81 12.50
C GLY A 514 -17.62 -0.47 11.89
N SER A 515 -18.75 -0.38 11.18
CA SER A 515 -19.46 -1.52 10.60
C SER A 515 -19.04 -1.77 9.15
N VAL A 516 -18.43 -2.93 8.91
CA VAL A 516 -18.10 -3.42 7.55
C VAL A 516 -19.37 -3.50 6.68
N ALA A 517 -20.48 -4.03 7.21
CA ALA A 517 -21.72 -4.16 6.47
C ALA A 517 -22.36 -2.80 6.12
N GLU A 518 -22.21 -1.78 6.99
CA GLU A 518 -22.70 -0.43 6.72
C GLU A 518 -21.81 0.27 5.67
N ARG A 519 -20.49 0.18 5.79
CA ARG A 519 -19.53 0.61 4.75
C ARG A 519 -19.90 0.01 3.40
N ASP A 520 -20.07 -1.30 3.36
CA ASP A 520 -20.36 -2.10 2.17
C ASP A 520 -21.69 -1.70 1.52
N TYR A 521 -22.71 -1.44 2.34
CA TYR A 521 -23.99 -0.91 1.90
C TYR A 521 -23.85 0.50 1.30
N VAL A 522 -23.15 1.42 1.98
CA VAL A 522 -22.97 2.81 1.51
C VAL A 522 -22.26 2.82 0.16
N ILE A 523 -21.12 2.13 0.02
CA ILE A 523 -20.38 1.99 -1.24
C ILE A 523 -21.28 1.43 -2.36
N ALA A 524 -22.06 0.38 -2.06
CA ALA A 524 -22.90 -0.27 -3.07
C ALA A 524 -24.16 0.52 -3.45
N LYS A 525 -24.73 1.32 -2.54
CA LYS A 525 -26.11 1.84 -2.68
C LYS A 525 -26.23 3.37 -2.72
N LEU A 526 -25.34 4.13 -2.08
CA LEU A 526 -25.47 5.57 -1.88
C LEU A 526 -24.38 6.35 -2.65
N PRO A 527 -24.59 6.64 -3.96
CA PRO A 527 -23.56 7.22 -4.83
C PRO A 527 -23.14 8.65 -4.48
N GLU A 528 -23.88 9.35 -3.62
CA GLU A 528 -23.56 10.67 -3.11
C GLU A 528 -22.46 10.66 -2.03
N PHE A 529 -22.13 9.49 -1.48
CA PHE A 529 -21.04 9.29 -0.51
C PHE A 529 -19.79 8.75 -1.20
N GLN A 530 -18.74 9.57 -1.22
CA GLN A 530 -17.38 9.16 -1.62
C GLN A 530 -16.73 8.42 -0.45
N TYR A 531 -16.18 7.23 -0.69
CA TYR A 531 -15.45 6.46 0.32
C TYR A 531 -14.02 6.98 0.47
N GLU A 532 -13.62 7.27 1.71
CA GLU A 532 -12.31 7.88 2.04
C GLU A 532 -11.40 6.92 2.83
N ASN A 533 -11.68 5.61 2.72
CA ASN A 533 -10.96 4.53 3.39
C ASN A 533 -11.07 4.61 4.94
N VAL A 534 -10.16 3.95 5.65
CA VAL A 534 -10.09 3.91 7.12
C VAL A 534 -9.50 5.23 7.63
N ALA A 535 -10.25 5.96 8.46
CA ALA A 535 -9.77 7.19 9.08
C ALA A 535 -8.93 6.94 10.35
N PHE A 536 -9.26 5.90 11.10
CA PHE A 536 -8.54 5.48 12.32
C PHE A 536 -9.02 4.09 12.77
N TYR A 537 -8.42 3.55 13.83
CA TYR A 537 -8.80 2.28 14.45
C TYR A 537 -9.31 2.51 15.88
N ALA A 538 -10.35 1.78 16.27
CA ALA A 538 -10.99 1.84 17.59
C ALA A 538 -11.47 0.44 18.01
N SER A 539 -11.82 0.22 19.28
CA SER A 539 -12.38 -1.09 19.67
C SER A 539 -13.85 -1.18 19.22
N ALA A 540 -14.22 -2.26 18.54
CA ALA A 540 -15.62 -2.56 18.23
C ALA A 540 -16.40 -3.08 19.45
N GLN A 541 -15.71 -3.48 20.52
CA GLN A 541 -16.31 -4.07 21.73
C GLN A 541 -15.96 -3.26 22.98
N PRO A 542 -16.81 -3.28 24.02
CA PRO A 542 -16.47 -2.68 25.30
C PRO A 542 -15.25 -3.37 25.90
N GLN A 543 -14.29 -2.58 26.36
CA GLN A 543 -13.08 -3.04 27.07
C GLN A 543 -12.86 -2.15 28.29
N GLN A 544 -12.05 -2.62 29.24
CA GLN A 544 -11.62 -1.82 30.38
C GLN A 544 -10.96 -0.51 29.90
N ASP A 545 -11.25 0.57 30.63
CA ASP A 545 -10.77 1.94 30.38
C ASP A 545 -11.16 2.59 29.03
N LEU A 546 -11.97 1.92 28.20
CA LEU A 546 -12.56 2.53 27.00
C LEU A 546 -13.95 3.12 27.28
N SER A 547 -14.29 4.20 26.60
CA SER A 547 -15.61 4.81 26.63
C SER A 547 -16.31 4.72 25.26
N PRO A 548 -17.63 4.49 25.22
CA PRO A 548 -18.39 4.49 23.97
C PRO A 548 -18.36 5.86 23.28
N VAL A 549 -18.23 5.85 21.96
CA VAL A 549 -18.52 7.01 21.11
C VAL A 549 -19.93 6.85 20.56
N PHE A 550 -20.78 7.83 20.88
CA PHE A 550 -22.19 7.88 20.54
C PHE A 550 -22.41 8.54 19.18
N ARG A 551 -23.24 7.93 18.34
CA ARG A 551 -23.63 8.46 17.02
C ARG A 551 -25.05 9.03 17.05
N PHE A 552 -25.23 10.16 16.39
CA PHE A 552 -26.53 10.77 16.14
C PHE A 552 -26.67 11.15 14.67
N TYR A 553 -27.86 10.95 14.10
CA TYR A 553 -28.23 11.40 12.75
C TYR A 553 -29.11 12.66 12.82
N ASN A 554 -28.70 13.74 12.16
CA ASN A 554 -29.50 14.97 12.05
C ASN A 554 -30.43 14.91 10.83
N GLN A 555 -31.74 14.83 11.06
CA GLN A 555 -32.73 14.72 9.99
C GLN A 555 -32.83 15.95 9.08
N ASP A 556 -32.42 17.13 9.55
CA ASP A 556 -32.50 18.38 8.76
C ASP A 556 -31.38 18.49 7.73
N SER A 557 -30.16 18.05 8.08
CA SER A 557 -28.96 18.24 7.25
C SER A 557 -28.37 16.95 6.66
N GLY A 558 -28.88 15.78 7.07
CA GLY A 558 -28.31 14.48 6.71
C GLY A 558 -26.92 14.21 7.31
N ALA A 559 -26.42 15.11 8.17
CA ALA A 559 -25.11 14.99 8.80
C ALA A 559 -25.17 14.14 10.07
N HIS A 560 -24.05 13.50 10.40
CA HIS A 560 -23.90 12.76 11.66
C HIS A 560 -23.10 13.57 12.69
N TYR A 561 -23.41 13.37 13.96
CA TYR A 561 -22.66 13.92 15.09
C TYR A 561 -22.15 12.79 15.98
N TYR A 562 -20.90 12.94 16.45
CA TYR A 562 -20.19 11.93 17.25
C TYR A 562 -19.68 12.56 18.54
N THR A 563 -19.90 11.91 19.67
CA THR A 563 -19.39 12.37 20.97
C THR A 563 -19.04 11.20 21.89
N ILE A 564 -17.92 11.31 22.63
CA ILE A 564 -17.54 10.36 23.69
C ILE A 564 -18.13 10.75 25.06
N SER A 565 -18.75 11.94 25.15
CA SER A 565 -19.25 12.49 26.41
C SER A 565 -20.71 12.11 26.62
N GLU A 566 -20.97 11.39 27.70
CA GLU A 566 -22.32 10.96 28.08
C GLU A 566 -23.23 12.15 28.42
N SER A 567 -22.69 13.20 29.05
CA SER A 567 -23.47 14.41 29.32
C SER A 567 -23.82 15.18 28.05
N VAL A 568 -22.95 15.15 27.03
CA VAL A 568 -23.25 15.74 25.71
C VAL A 568 -24.24 14.89 24.94
N ARG A 569 -24.13 13.55 24.99
CA ARG A 569 -25.15 12.62 24.46
C ARG A 569 -26.52 12.94 25.06
N ASP A 570 -26.61 13.01 26.38
CA ASP A 570 -27.88 13.24 27.07
C ASP A 570 -28.45 14.63 26.77
N TYR A 571 -27.60 15.66 26.75
CA TYR A 571 -27.99 17.01 26.35
C TYR A 571 -28.52 17.05 24.90
N VAL A 572 -27.82 16.44 23.94
CA VAL A 572 -28.25 16.41 22.53
C VAL A 572 -29.57 15.67 22.38
N HIS A 573 -29.69 14.49 22.99
CA HIS A 573 -30.89 13.66 22.92
C HIS A 573 -32.12 14.32 23.54
N GLN A 574 -31.96 15.07 24.65
CA GLN A 574 -33.06 15.76 25.33
C GLN A 574 -33.42 17.10 24.69
N THR A 575 -32.46 17.81 24.09
CA THR A 575 -32.62 19.20 23.64
C THR A 575 -32.96 19.31 22.15
N PHE A 576 -32.45 18.43 21.29
CA PHE A 576 -32.58 18.56 19.84
C PHE A 576 -33.34 17.38 19.23
N ALA A 577 -34.68 17.47 19.20
CA ALA A 577 -35.57 16.42 18.69
C ALA A 577 -35.26 15.89 17.27
N ARG A 578 -34.56 16.69 16.44
CA ARG A 578 -34.11 16.32 15.08
C ARG A 578 -32.86 15.42 15.03
N PHE A 579 -32.14 15.27 16.15
CA PHE A 579 -30.99 14.39 16.27
C PHE A 579 -31.44 13.02 16.78
N ILE A 580 -31.62 12.09 15.85
CA ILE A 580 -31.95 10.71 16.17
C ILE A 580 -30.72 10.05 16.78
N TYR A 581 -30.84 9.54 18.00
CA TYR A 581 -29.77 8.80 18.66
C TYR A 581 -29.70 7.38 18.11
N GLU A 582 -28.53 6.99 17.60
CA GLU A 582 -28.32 5.69 16.95
C GLU A 582 -27.54 4.70 17.84
N GLY A 583 -27.08 5.13 19.01
CA GLY A 583 -26.35 4.29 19.95
C GLY A 583 -24.82 4.48 19.92
N PRO A 584 -24.08 3.62 20.63
CA PRO A 584 -22.62 3.55 20.55
C PRO A 584 -22.17 2.88 19.24
N THR A 585 -21.18 3.45 18.56
CA THR A 585 -20.67 2.93 17.27
C THR A 585 -19.26 2.32 17.36
N TRP A 586 -18.44 2.74 18.33
CA TRP A 586 -17.16 2.11 18.71
C TRP A 586 -16.77 2.59 20.12
N TYR A 587 -15.67 2.05 20.66
CA TYR A 587 -15.12 2.39 21.97
C TYR A 587 -13.71 2.96 21.81
N ALA A 588 -13.48 4.11 22.44
CA ALA A 588 -12.28 4.93 22.29
C ALA A 588 -11.77 5.44 23.65
N GLN A 589 -10.59 6.06 23.66
CA GLN A 589 -9.96 6.59 24.86
C GLN A 589 -10.40 8.04 25.12
N LYS A 590 -10.76 8.38 26.35
CA LYS A 590 -11.08 9.78 26.74
C LYS A 590 -9.82 10.63 26.90
N ASN A 591 -8.70 10.02 27.24
CA ASN A 591 -7.40 10.68 27.50
C ASN A 591 -6.30 10.07 26.64
N ALA A 592 -5.19 10.78 26.45
CA ALA A 592 -4.05 10.26 25.72
C ALA A 592 -3.44 9.04 26.44
N VAL A 593 -3.29 7.93 25.71
CA VAL A 593 -2.55 6.73 26.14
C VAL A 593 -1.43 6.41 25.15
N ALA A 594 -0.48 5.57 25.54
CA ALA A 594 0.62 5.15 24.68
C ALA A 594 0.11 4.57 23.34
N GLY A 595 0.67 5.06 22.23
CA GLY A 595 0.28 4.66 20.87
C GLY A 595 -1.06 5.20 20.37
N SER A 596 -1.79 5.99 21.16
CA SER A 596 -3.01 6.66 20.71
C SER A 596 -2.72 8.03 20.09
N VAL A 597 -3.60 8.45 19.18
CA VAL A 597 -3.60 9.77 18.52
C VAL A 597 -4.94 10.47 18.78
N PRO A 598 -4.97 11.80 18.95
CA PRO A 598 -6.21 12.54 19.14
C PRO A 598 -7.05 12.62 17.86
N VAL A 599 -8.37 12.58 18.02
CA VAL A 599 -9.34 12.98 16.99
C VAL A 599 -9.74 14.42 17.24
N TYR A 600 -9.43 15.30 16.29
CA TYR A 600 -9.80 16.71 16.30
C TYR A 600 -11.23 16.87 15.75
N GLN A 601 -12.04 17.69 16.42
CA GLN A 601 -13.40 18.04 16.01
C GLN A 601 -13.47 19.48 15.52
N PHE A 602 -14.21 19.68 14.44
CA PHE A 602 -14.51 20.99 13.87
C PHE A 602 -16.01 21.15 13.64
N TYR A 603 -16.52 22.37 13.83
CA TYR A 603 -17.88 22.76 13.48
C TYR A 603 -17.87 23.67 12.26
N ASN A 604 -18.57 23.28 11.20
CA ASN A 604 -18.74 24.08 10.00
C ASN A 604 -19.86 25.13 10.23
N LEU A 605 -19.50 26.40 10.22
CA LEU A 605 -20.40 27.53 10.48
C LEU A 605 -21.41 27.81 9.35
N ASP A 606 -21.26 27.17 8.18
CA ASP A 606 -22.14 27.33 7.01
C ASP A 606 -23.16 26.19 6.92
N SER A 607 -22.73 24.92 7.10
CA SER A 607 -23.62 23.75 7.01
C SER A 607 -24.17 23.28 8.36
N GLY A 608 -23.59 23.71 9.48
CA GLY A 608 -23.89 23.17 10.82
C GLY A 608 -23.46 21.72 11.03
N ALA A 609 -22.72 21.13 10.09
CA ALA A 609 -22.16 19.80 10.21
C ALA A 609 -20.85 19.80 11.02
N HIS A 610 -20.49 18.64 11.56
CA HIS A 610 -19.19 18.44 12.21
C HIS A 610 -18.25 17.64 11.30
N PHE A 611 -16.96 17.91 11.44
CA PHE A 611 -15.86 17.21 10.77
C PHE A 611 -14.87 16.68 11.81
N TYR A 612 -14.37 15.47 11.59
CA TYR A 612 -13.48 14.77 12.52
C TYR A 612 -12.25 14.21 11.80
N THR A 613 -11.05 14.44 12.36
CA THR A 613 -9.82 13.85 11.82
C THR A 613 -8.83 13.43 12.89
N ALA A 614 -8.18 12.29 12.69
CA ALA A 614 -7.03 11.84 13.48
C ALA A 614 -5.69 12.31 12.88
N ASN A 615 -5.71 12.93 11.68
CA ASN A 615 -4.54 13.40 10.97
C ASN A 615 -4.24 14.87 11.35
N ALA A 616 -3.07 15.10 11.95
CA ALA A 616 -2.65 16.44 12.39
C ALA A 616 -2.40 17.42 11.21
N SER A 617 -1.90 16.92 10.08
CA SER A 617 -1.70 17.72 8.86
C SER A 617 -3.03 18.12 8.21
N GLU A 618 -4.04 17.24 8.24
CA GLU A 618 -5.41 17.56 7.80
C GLU A 618 -6.05 18.62 8.73
N ARG A 619 -5.89 18.47 10.05
CA ARG A 619 -6.28 19.50 11.04
C ARG A 619 -5.66 20.86 10.71
N ASP A 620 -4.35 20.91 10.49
CA ASP A 620 -3.62 22.17 10.25
C ASP A 620 -4.00 22.80 8.91
N TYR A 621 -4.20 21.98 7.87
CA TYR A 621 -4.73 22.44 6.59
C TYR A 621 -6.13 23.06 6.74
N VAL A 622 -7.03 22.43 7.49
CA VAL A 622 -8.39 22.96 7.73
C VAL A 622 -8.35 24.28 8.50
N ILE A 623 -7.52 24.39 9.54
CA ILE A 623 -7.33 25.64 10.31
C ILE A 623 -6.79 26.77 9.41
N ALA A 624 -5.82 26.47 8.56
CA ALA A 624 -5.18 27.47 7.69
C ALA A 624 -6.06 27.91 6.51
N THR A 625 -6.88 27.00 5.97
CA THR A 625 -7.59 27.21 4.69
C THR A 625 -9.06 27.59 4.87
N PHE A 626 -9.76 27.00 5.85
CA PHE A 626 -11.22 27.12 5.95
C PHE A 626 -11.64 27.93 7.19
N ALA A 627 -11.61 29.27 7.06
CA ALA A 627 -12.00 30.21 8.14
C ALA A 627 -13.44 30.03 8.68
N ARG A 628 -14.29 29.24 8.01
CA ARG A 628 -15.65 28.89 8.42
C ARG A 628 -15.74 27.58 9.23
N PHE A 629 -14.64 26.84 9.36
CA PHE A 629 -14.53 25.69 10.25
C PHE A 629 -13.95 26.13 11.61
N ARG A 630 -14.79 26.17 12.64
CA ARG A 630 -14.35 26.41 14.01
C ARG A 630 -13.72 25.13 14.57
N ASN A 631 -12.43 25.18 14.92
CA ASN A 631 -11.78 24.12 15.69
C ASN A 631 -12.39 24.06 17.11
N GLU A 632 -12.87 22.88 17.51
CA GLU A 632 -13.48 22.63 18.82
C GLU A 632 -12.60 21.79 19.74
N GLY A 633 -11.37 21.49 19.31
CA GLY A 633 -10.37 20.77 20.09
C GLY A 633 -10.37 19.26 19.85
N ILE A 634 -9.92 18.52 20.86
CA ILE A 634 -9.82 17.06 20.83
C ILE A 634 -11.13 16.46 21.34
N ALA A 635 -11.80 15.65 20.54
CA ALA A 635 -13.02 14.95 20.93
C ALA A 635 -12.74 13.70 21.78
N TYR A 636 -11.75 12.90 21.36
CA TYR A 636 -11.30 11.66 22.01
C TYR A 636 -9.99 11.18 21.37
N TYR A 637 -9.45 10.05 21.82
CA TYR A 637 -8.21 9.43 21.33
C TYR A 637 -8.49 8.03 20.75
N VAL A 638 -7.84 7.74 19.63
CA VAL A 638 -7.96 6.51 18.81
C VAL A 638 -6.57 5.99 18.44
N TRP A 639 -6.47 4.97 17.60
CA TRP A 639 -5.16 4.44 17.16
C TRP A 639 -4.96 4.57 15.65
N PRO A 640 -3.72 4.80 15.18
CA PRO A 640 -3.40 4.87 13.75
C PRO A 640 -3.31 3.48 13.09
N SER A 641 -3.28 2.40 13.89
CA SER A 641 -3.16 1.01 13.46
C SER A 641 -3.97 0.06 14.33
N GLN A 642 -4.19 -1.16 13.84
CA GLN A 642 -4.90 -2.25 14.54
C GLN A 642 -4.24 -2.61 15.88
#